data_AF-A0A8J3E6Z0-F1
#
_entry.id   AF-A0A8J3E6Z0-F1
#
_cell.length_a   1.000
_cell.length_b   1.000
_cell.length_c   1.000
_cell.angle_alpha   90.00
_cell.angle_beta   90.00
_cell.angle_gamma   90.00
#
_symmetry.space_group_name_H-M   'P 1'
#
loop_
_entity.id
_entity.type
_entity.pdbx_description
1 polymer ?
#
loop_
_entity_poly.entity_id
_entity_poly.type
_entity_poly.pdbx_seq_one_letter_code
_entity_poly.pdbx_strand_id
1 'polypeptide(L)'
;MVSDFCRVRVSPLLPPRETEAFRQYLVGLVQTRTQPPRISKAYGWEQIAIDSKLDATTLEAINEQLRPVLDAIVRGLPKLPPLPKPKRSKPARAIPAPIVPRTPPIAVERAPKRLRNATSVATAPPTTDAVRDVEGLPMPELRRRRGRSRKPVVEFPEPRWSICEEPADFFDALRTHMRRHGDSPNSLYRAVAATGVKLGKWTIDTWYQGRRAPRALNSMLILSRIERRYQLPDGYFASRLPHRNRALVGHEIEGIAGSEMRRLAWHLPNDFASRSPIEQEEILAWVRTNIVSGTTEYRRFQSASMKQRYALRFPGVFGQHSARSEQTEEGAEASADPELAWGTRVASKMLTEQMSRLLQFKTSTLATAGFQRSGVWGEETAAQKLEHLALMFGALAAEPHGPVQGLGVPIRSLSLAMLIFPATWDWYVQWRERRRGFYTNWEVNMLSLGLALARAETGWLRQCPDLADTLQPIAGLISASDIDAARANWGAACDSVHKHNLSRIKEIQRVARVHRDPFEPILPILEAPSPVGEYRKIAEEILRRMPDERRYPRAAAEAVRSFLMLRIGMHLGVRQKNMRQLLFRRRGEPASTERYLSDRKRGELRWSERDHGWEVLIPSIAFKNSDSSYFGGKPFRLLLPDLANLYTFIDSYLARHRPVLLHGANDPGTFFVKTAKETSSSAAYNQATFYEAWRLIIQRYGIYNPYTDRGAIKGLLPHGPHNIRDVLATHILKQTGSFEQASYAIQDTPDMVAKHYGRFLPQDKAALAAGILNKVWEAASAA
;
A
#
# COMPACT_ATOMS: atom_id res chain seq x y z
N MET A 1 -10.29 -10.03 19.43
CA MET A 1 -10.25 -8.57 19.69
C MET A 1 -10.35 -8.25 21.17
N VAL A 2 -11.51 -8.39 21.84
CA VAL A 2 -11.66 -8.08 23.28
C VAL A 2 -10.72 -8.93 24.15
N SER A 3 -10.67 -10.24 23.92
CA SER A 3 -9.78 -11.14 24.67
C SER A 3 -8.29 -10.87 24.42
N ASP A 4 -7.90 -10.56 23.17
CA ASP A 4 -6.50 -10.21 22.84
C ASP A 4 -6.08 -8.87 23.46
N PHE A 5 -7.00 -7.89 23.49
CA PHE A 5 -6.78 -6.61 24.15
C PHE A 5 -6.57 -6.79 25.65
N CYS A 6 -7.43 -7.57 26.31
CA CYS A 6 -7.29 -7.83 27.75
C CYS A 6 -5.97 -8.53 28.07
N ARG A 7 -5.56 -9.53 27.27
CA ARG A 7 -4.28 -10.23 27.45
C ARG A 7 -3.07 -9.29 27.32
N VAL A 8 -3.07 -8.38 26.36
CA VAL A 8 -1.88 -7.55 26.03
C VAL A 8 -1.83 -6.25 26.85
N ARG A 9 -2.97 -5.64 27.16
CA ARG A 9 -3.04 -4.28 27.71
C ARG A 9 -3.63 -4.21 29.12
N VAL A 10 -4.48 -5.15 29.51
CA VAL A 10 -5.13 -5.15 30.83
C VAL A 10 -4.40 -6.07 31.81
N SER A 11 -3.95 -7.24 31.36
CA SER A 11 -3.20 -8.21 32.18
C SER A 11 -1.93 -7.67 32.86
N PRO A 12 -1.19 -6.67 32.30
CA PRO A 12 -0.07 -6.04 33.02
C PRO A 12 -0.49 -5.01 34.07
N LEU A 13 -1.75 -4.56 34.05
CA LEU A 13 -2.26 -3.45 34.86
C LEU A 13 -3.19 -3.91 35.98
N LEU A 14 -3.87 -5.05 35.82
CA LEU A 14 -4.78 -5.62 36.81
C LEU A 14 -4.37 -7.06 37.15
N PRO A 15 -4.60 -7.52 38.39
CA PRO A 15 -4.46 -8.93 38.78
C PRO A 15 -5.25 -9.87 37.84
N PRO A 16 -4.86 -11.15 37.71
CA PRO A 16 -5.50 -12.09 36.78
C PRO A 16 -7.02 -12.24 36.97
N ARG A 17 -7.51 -12.20 38.22
CA ARG A 17 -8.95 -12.29 38.53
C ARG A 17 -9.72 -11.06 38.06
N GLU A 18 -9.16 -9.88 38.24
CA GLU A 18 -9.76 -8.61 37.85
C GLU A 18 -9.71 -8.39 36.33
N THR A 19 -8.61 -8.82 35.69
CA THR A 19 -8.49 -8.86 34.24
C THR A 19 -9.57 -9.72 33.61
N GLU A 20 -9.86 -10.88 34.20
CA GLU A 20 -10.91 -11.79 33.73
C GLU A 20 -12.31 -11.20 33.96
N ALA A 21 -12.55 -10.57 35.10
CA ALA A 21 -13.81 -9.88 35.38
C ALA A 21 -14.08 -8.74 34.38
N PHE A 22 -13.06 -7.91 34.10
CA PHE A 22 -13.17 -6.85 33.08
C PHE A 22 -13.37 -7.41 31.67
N ARG A 23 -12.69 -8.50 31.33
CA ARG A 23 -12.86 -9.19 30.04
C ARG A 23 -14.29 -9.69 29.87
N GLN A 24 -14.87 -10.29 30.92
CA GLN A 24 -16.25 -10.77 30.91
C GLN A 24 -17.24 -9.63 30.73
N TYR A 25 -17.03 -8.50 31.41
CA TYR A 25 -17.84 -7.29 31.21
C TYR A 25 -17.82 -6.81 29.74
N LEU A 26 -16.62 -6.67 29.15
CA LEU A 26 -16.48 -6.22 27.75
C LEU A 26 -17.09 -7.20 26.75
N VAL A 27 -16.97 -8.52 27.00
CA VAL A 27 -17.62 -9.55 26.18
C VAL A 27 -19.15 -9.46 26.33
N GLY A 28 -19.64 -9.24 27.54
CA GLY A 28 -21.05 -9.01 27.84
C GLY A 28 -21.62 -7.88 27.00
N LEU A 29 -20.99 -6.70 26.99
CA LEU A 29 -21.43 -5.54 26.18
C LEU A 29 -21.58 -5.87 24.69
N VAL A 30 -20.67 -6.69 24.14
CA VAL A 30 -20.72 -7.10 22.73
C VAL A 30 -21.84 -8.12 22.48
N GLN A 31 -22.07 -9.04 23.41
CA GLN A 31 -23.11 -10.06 23.32
C GLN A 31 -24.52 -9.45 23.45
N THR A 32 -24.72 -8.58 24.44
CA THR A 32 -25.99 -7.88 24.71
C THR A 32 -26.21 -6.68 23.81
N ARG A 33 -25.18 -6.27 23.05
CA ARG A 33 -25.15 -5.07 22.19
C ARG A 33 -25.47 -3.78 22.94
N THR A 34 -25.12 -3.71 24.22
CA THR A 34 -25.30 -2.52 25.05
C THR A 34 -24.07 -1.62 24.94
N GLN A 35 -24.31 -0.30 24.91
CA GLN A 35 -23.20 0.65 25.01
C GLN A 35 -22.70 0.72 26.46
N PRO A 36 -21.39 0.93 26.68
CA PRO A 36 -20.89 1.23 28.01
C PRO A 36 -21.52 2.52 28.55
N PRO A 37 -21.74 2.62 29.87
CA PRO A 37 -22.41 3.76 30.49
C PRO A 37 -21.61 5.06 30.29
N ARG A 38 -22.33 6.15 30.04
CA ARG A 38 -21.74 7.48 29.77
C ARG A 38 -22.34 8.53 30.68
N ILE A 39 -21.47 9.38 31.22
CA ILE A 39 -21.85 10.60 31.93
C ILE A 39 -21.44 11.75 31.01
N SER A 40 -22.42 12.37 30.33
CA SER A 40 -22.19 13.37 29.28
C SER A 40 -21.27 12.85 28.16
N LYS A 41 -20.16 13.54 27.86
CA LYS A 41 -19.18 13.16 26.82
C LYS A 41 -18.13 12.15 27.28
N ALA A 42 -18.08 11.79 28.57
CA ALA A 42 -17.11 10.86 29.14
C ALA A 42 -17.74 9.51 29.51
N TYR A 43 -16.91 8.48 29.68
CA TYR A 43 -17.34 7.20 30.22
C TYR A 43 -17.59 7.32 31.72
N GLY A 44 -18.69 6.74 32.19
CA GLY A 44 -19.01 6.71 33.62
C GLY A 44 -18.22 5.60 34.31
N TRP A 45 -16.97 5.88 34.70
CA TRP A 45 -16.05 4.88 35.26
C TRP A 45 -16.57 4.23 36.54
N GLU A 46 -17.28 4.97 37.37
CA GLU A 46 -17.94 4.45 38.57
C GLU A 46 -19.00 3.38 38.24
N GLN A 47 -19.83 3.61 37.23
CA GLN A 47 -20.81 2.61 36.77
C GLN A 47 -20.11 1.41 36.10
N ILE A 48 -19.04 1.64 35.36
CA ILE A 48 -18.23 0.56 34.75
C ILE A 48 -17.60 -0.31 35.84
N ALA A 49 -17.13 0.28 36.93
CA ALA A 49 -16.57 -0.43 38.07
C ALA A 49 -17.61 -1.34 38.73
N ILE A 50 -18.82 -0.83 38.95
CA ILE A 50 -19.96 -1.61 39.47
C ILE A 50 -20.30 -2.77 38.52
N ASP A 51 -20.47 -2.48 37.23
CA ASP A 51 -20.89 -3.49 36.25
C ASP A 51 -19.82 -4.56 36.00
N SER A 52 -18.54 -4.21 36.16
CA SER A 52 -17.40 -5.13 36.01
C SER A 52 -16.95 -5.78 37.32
N LYS A 53 -17.57 -5.42 38.45
CA LYS A 53 -17.21 -5.86 39.82
C LYS A 53 -15.75 -5.56 40.17
N LEU A 54 -15.28 -4.38 39.78
CA LEU A 54 -13.94 -3.89 40.05
C LEU A 54 -13.97 -2.68 40.99
N ASP A 55 -12.84 -2.41 41.62
CA ASP A 55 -12.67 -1.19 42.40
C ASP A 55 -12.62 0.05 41.50
N ALA A 56 -13.41 1.08 41.86
CA ALA A 56 -13.56 2.29 41.07
C ALA A 56 -12.27 3.12 41.01
N THR A 57 -11.51 3.17 42.11
CA THR A 57 -10.27 3.96 42.18
C THR A 57 -9.19 3.38 41.27
N THR A 58 -9.13 2.05 41.18
CA THR A 58 -8.19 1.32 40.32
C THR A 58 -8.53 1.53 38.84
N LEU A 59 -9.81 1.47 38.46
CA LEU A 59 -10.25 1.69 37.07
C LEU A 59 -10.06 3.14 36.61
N GLU A 60 -10.25 4.11 37.50
CA GLU A 60 -10.00 5.52 37.20
C GLU A 60 -8.52 5.79 36.92
N ALA A 61 -7.60 5.17 37.68
CA ALA A 61 -6.16 5.32 37.48
C ALA A 61 -5.68 4.81 36.11
N ILE A 62 -6.36 3.80 35.55
CA ILE A 62 -6.00 3.20 34.25
C ILE A 62 -6.95 3.59 33.09
N ASN A 63 -7.74 4.64 33.28
CA ASN A 63 -8.82 4.97 32.35
C ASN A 63 -8.33 5.25 30.91
N GLU A 64 -7.17 5.90 30.74
CA GLU A 64 -6.61 6.23 29.42
C GLU A 64 -6.18 4.98 28.65
N GLN A 65 -5.73 3.93 29.35
CA GLN A 65 -5.38 2.67 28.70
C GLN A 65 -6.63 1.83 28.34
N LEU A 66 -7.76 2.03 29.03
CA LEU A 66 -9.01 1.29 28.79
C LEU A 66 -9.96 1.97 27.79
N ARG A 67 -9.91 3.29 27.62
CA ARG A 67 -10.71 4.03 26.61
C ARG A 67 -10.67 3.45 25.20
N PRO A 68 -9.51 3.01 24.66
CA PRO A 68 -9.44 2.50 23.29
C PRO A 68 -10.32 1.29 23.01
N VAL A 69 -10.52 0.40 24.00
CA VAL A 69 -11.37 -0.78 23.82
C VAL A 69 -12.86 -0.43 23.90
N LEU A 70 -13.24 0.51 24.77
CA LEU A 70 -14.62 1.03 24.84
C LEU A 70 -15.00 1.77 23.55
N ASP A 71 -14.10 2.60 23.02
CA ASP A 71 -14.29 3.29 21.73
C ASP A 71 -14.34 2.32 20.55
N ALA A 72 -13.61 1.21 20.60
CA ALA A 72 -13.69 0.16 19.60
C ALA A 72 -15.05 -0.55 19.63
N ILE A 73 -15.59 -0.83 20.82
CA ILE A 73 -16.93 -1.43 20.99
C ILE A 73 -18.00 -0.47 20.48
N VAL A 74 -17.99 0.81 20.91
CA VAL A 74 -18.98 1.81 20.47
C VAL A 74 -18.98 1.99 18.94
N ARG A 75 -17.81 1.96 18.29
CA ARG A 75 -17.70 2.03 16.81
C ARG A 75 -18.06 0.71 16.11
N GLY A 76 -17.95 -0.42 16.81
CA GLY A 76 -18.16 -1.76 16.27
C GLY A 76 -19.62 -2.20 16.31
N LEU A 77 -20.36 -1.83 17.36
CA LEU A 77 -21.76 -2.23 17.55
C LEU A 77 -22.68 -1.94 16.35
N PRO A 78 -22.62 -0.77 15.68
CA PRO A 78 -23.46 -0.49 14.51
C PRO A 78 -23.14 -1.32 13.26
N LYS A 79 -21.99 -2.00 13.23
CA LYS A 79 -21.50 -2.79 12.08
C LYS A 79 -21.85 -4.27 12.16
N LEU A 80 -22.50 -4.70 13.24
CA LEU A 80 -22.88 -6.09 13.44
C LEU A 80 -24.19 -6.42 12.68
N PRO A 81 -24.29 -7.59 12.04
CA PRO A 81 -25.51 -8.02 11.35
C PRO A 81 -26.71 -8.10 12.33
N PRO A 82 -27.96 -7.94 11.87
CA PRO A 82 -29.14 -8.02 12.74
C PRO A 82 -29.26 -9.39 13.43
N LEU A 83 -29.67 -9.41 14.71
CA LEU A 83 -29.89 -10.66 15.44
C LEU A 83 -31.06 -11.44 14.79
N PRO A 84 -30.97 -12.78 14.69
CA PRO A 84 -32.08 -13.60 14.25
C PRO A 84 -33.26 -13.43 15.21
N LYS A 85 -34.44 -13.10 14.68
CA LYS A 85 -35.67 -12.95 15.49
C LYS A 85 -36.01 -14.30 16.13
N PRO A 86 -36.38 -14.36 17.42
CA PRO A 86 -36.85 -15.60 18.03
C PRO A 86 -38.09 -16.10 17.27
N LYS A 87 -38.07 -17.38 16.88
CA LYS A 87 -39.19 -18.05 16.20
C LYS A 87 -40.42 -18.01 17.11
N ARG A 88 -41.45 -17.26 16.72
CA ARG A 88 -42.78 -17.33 17.36
C ARG A 88 -43.35 -18.73 17.17
N SER A 89 -43.55 -19.46 18.26
CA SER A 89 -44.36 -20.68 18.29
C SER A 89 -45.83 -20.32 18.00
N LYS A 90 -46.51 -21.17 17.22
CA LYS A 90 -47.92 -21.01 16.82
C LYS A 90 -48.82 -21.14 18.07
N PRO A 91 -49.88 -20.31 18.24
CA PRO A 91 -50.84 -20.51 19.30
C PRO A 91 -51.86 -21.60 18.93
N ALA A 92 -52.22 -22.42 19.92
CA ALA A 92 -53.32 -23.39 19.86
C ALA A 92 -54.68 -22.69 20.04
N ARG A 93 -55.72 -23.35 19.53
CA ARG A 93 -57.11 -22.87 19.32
C ARG A 93 -57.99 -23.04 20.59
N ALA A 94 -58.73 -22.01 20.98
CA ALA A 94 -60.21 -21.93 21.21
C ALA A 94 -60.51 -21.56 22.70
N ILE A 95 -61.48 -20.73 23.09
CA ILE A 95 -62.96 -20.79 22.98
C ILE A 95 -63.55 -19.36 23.19
N PRO A 96 -64.77 -19.01 22.71
CA PRO A 96 -65.25 -17.63 22.56
C PRO A 96 -66.10 -17.11 23.75
N ALA A 97 -66.16 -15.78 23.90
CA ALA A 97 -67.04 -15.06 24.84
C ALA A 97 -68.02 -14.13 24.07
N PRO A 98 -69.19 -13.78 24.65
CA PRO A 98 -70.40 -13.43 23.90
C PRO A 98 -70.54 -11.95 23.52
N ILE A 99 -71.39 -11.71 22.52
CA ILE A 99 -71.72 -10.43 21.88
C ILE A 99 -72.91 -9.75 22.59
N VAL A 100 -72.78 -8.46 22.92
CA VAL A 100 -73.91 -7.50 23.04
C VAL A 100 -73.49 -6.16 22.40
N PRO A 101 -74.37 -5.41 21.69
CA PRO A 101 -73.95 -4.53 20.60
C PRO A 101 -74.20 -3.00 20.79
N ARG A 102 -73.56 -2.23 19.88
CA ARG A 102 -73.86 -0.88 19.31
C ARG A 102 -73.21 0.41 19.89
N THR A 103 -72.17 0.87 19.14
CA THR A 103 -71.87 2.20 18.51
C THR A 103 -72.53 3.52 18.98
N PRO A 104 -71.97 4.72 18.64
CA PRO A 104 -70.58 5.17 18.40
C PRO A 104 -70.19 6.43 19.25
N PRO A 105 -68.94 6.95 19.16
CA PRO A 105 -68.85 8.42 19.02
C PRO A 105 -67.72 8.91 18.08
N ILE A 106 -68.00 10.01 17.39
CA ILE A 106 -67.08 10.77 16.52
C ILE A 106 -66.62 12.05 17.23
N ALA A 107 -65.31 12.31 17.09
CA ALA A 107 -64.53 13.57 17.15
C ALA A 107 -64.72 14.57 18.31
N VAL A 108 -63.64 14.79 19.08
CA VAL A 108 -63.19 16.14 19.49
C VAL A 108 -61.65 16.18 19.53
N GLU A 109 -61.10 17.19 18.84
CA GLU A 109 -59.69 17.59 18.81
C GLU A 109 -59.12 17.93 20.20
N ARG A 110 -57.83 17.64 20.42
CA ARG A 110 -57.08 18.13 21.58
C ARG A 110 -55.84 18.91 21.17
N ALA A 111 -55.76 20.09 21.78
CA ALA A 111 -54.75 21.15 21.68
C ALA A 111 -53.32 20.74 22.08
N PRO A 112 -52.30 21.52 21.63
CA PRO A 112 -50.89 21.27 21.90
C PRO A 112 -50.41 21.85 23.24
N LYS A 113 -49.51 21.13 23.93
CA LYS A 113 -48.83 21.57 25.17
C LYS A 113 -47.35 21.90 24.91
N ARG A 114 -47.00 23.15 25.28
CA ARG A 114 -45.82 23.64 26.00
C ARG A 114 -44.40 23.36 25.45
N LEU A 115 -43.79 24.44 24.93
CA LEU A 115 -42.39 24.77 25.20
C LEU A 115 -42.23 25.22 26.67
N ARG A 116 -41.13 24.82 27.31
CA ARG A 116 -40.62 25.42 28.55
C ARG A 116 -39.41 26.31 28.23
N ASN A 117 -39.47 27.49 28.82
CA ASN A 117 -38.50 28.58 28.86
C ASN A 117 -37.22 28.22 29.65
N ALA A 118 -36.18 29.02 29.46
CA ALA A 118 -35.26 29.40 30.52
C ALA A 118 -35.16 30.93 30.55
N THR A 119 -35.33 31.46 31.76
CA THR A 119 -35.33 32.85 32.20
C THR A 119 -33.98 33.18 32.86
N SER A 120 -33.61 34.46 32.88
CA SER A 120 -33.04 35.11 34.08
C SER A 120 -33.21 36.64 33.93
N VAL A 121 -34.17 37.27 34.61
CA VAL A 121 -34.17 37.83 35.99
C VAL A 121 -33.74 39.31 36.02
N ALA A 122 -34.68 40.16 36.44
CA ALA A 122 -34.51 41.36 37.31
C ALA A 122 -35.93 41.92 37.59
N THR A 123 -36.58 41.52 38.69
CA THR A 123 -36.78 42.29 39.94
C THR A 123 -37.46 43.65 39.80
N ALA A 124 -38.70 43.71 40.31
CA ALA A 124 -39.40 44.91 40.76
C ALA A 124 -39.96 44.64 42.17
N PRO A 125 -40.11 45.67 43.03
CA PRO A 125 -41.07 45.67 44.12
C PRO A 125 -42.23 46.69 43.86
N PRO A 126 -43.28 46.66 44.69
CA PRO A 126 -44.65 46.84 44.22
C PRO A 126 -45.29 48.21 44.50
N THR A 127 -46.46 48.36 43.90
CA THR A 127 -47.51 49.39 44.00
C THR A 127 -47.86 49.91 45.40
N THR A 128 -48.22 51.21 45.48
CA THR A 128 -49.52 51.71 45.99
C THR A 128 -49.74 53.20 45.63
N ASP A 129 -50.93 53.47 45.09
CA ASP A 129 -51.87 54.58 45.31
C ASP A 129 -51.57 56.08 45.04
N ALA A 130 -52.68 56.71 44.61
CA ALA A 130 -53.07 58.13 44.70
C ALA A 130 -52.85 59.04 43.47
N VAL A 131 -53.93 59.16 42.67
CA VAL A 131 -54.67 60.42 42.38
C VAL A 131 -53.86 61.71 42.26
N ARG A 132 -53.80 62.32 41.06
CA ARG A 132 -54.47 63.58 40.64
C ARG A 132 -53.83 64.21 39.38
N ASP A 133 -54.72 64.76 38.57
CA ASP A 133 -54.60 65.70 37.44
C ASP A 133 -53.30 66.53 37.33
N VAL A 134 -52.81 66.76 36.09
CA VAL A 134 -52.75 68.08 35.42
C VAL A 134 -52.24 67.91 33.97
N GLU A 135 -52.84 68.71 33.08
CA GLU A 135 -52.64 68.92 31.65
C GLU A 135 -51.18 69.13 31.17
N GLY A 136 -50.93 68.88 29.88
CA GLY A 136 -49.98 69.70 29.11
C GLY A 136 -48.97 69.02 28.16
N LEU A 137 -49.37 68.94 26.89
CA LEU A 137 -48.57 69.06 25.64
C LEU A 137 -47.72 67.86 25.10
N PRO A 138 -47.74 67.60 23.77
CA PRO A 138 -47.12 66.43 23.13
C PRO A 138 -45.74 66.72 22.50
N MET A 139 -44.83 65.75 22.44
CA MET A 139 -43.66 65.72 21.54
C MET A 139 -43.01 64.30 21.50
N PRO A 140 -42.21 63.93 20.46
CA PRO A 140 -42.67 63.17 19.29
C PRO A 140 -42.14 61.72 19.21
N GLU A 141 -42.85 60.87 18.46
CA GLU A 141 -42.46 59.47 18.19
C GLU A 141 -41.17 59.35 17.35
N LEU A 142 -40.13 58.72 17.94
CA LEU A 142 -38.93 58.27 17.24
C LEU A 142 -39.22 57.03 16.38
N ARG A 143 -39.35 57.24 15.07
CA ARG A 143 -39.40 56.18 14.04
C ARG A 143 -38.15 55.27 14.10
N ARG A 144 -38.35 53.98 14.36
CA ARG A 144 -37.32 52.92 14.24
C ARG A 144 -36.98 52.65 12.76
N ARG A 145 -35.70 52.75 12.40
CA ARG A 145 -35.16 52.43 11.06
C ARG A 145 -35.35 50.94 10.72
N ARG A 146 -36.10 50.64 9.66
CA ARG A 146 -36.23 49.28 9.06
C ARG A 146 -34.92 48.87 8.37
N GLY A 147 -34.45 47.64 8.63
CA GLY A 147 -33.30 47.05 7.95
C GLY A 147 -33.53 46.87 6.45
N ARG A 148 -32.47 47.05 5.66
CA ARG A 148 -32.46 47.02 4.19
C ARG A 148 -33.11 45.73 3.63
N SER A 149 -34.07 45.87 2.71
CA SER A 149 -34.73 44.73 2.05
C SER A 149 -33.73 43.85 1.31
N ARG A 150 -34.03 42.55 1.24
CA ARG A 150 -33.15 41.53 0.61
C ARG A 150 -33.09 41.78 -0.89
N LYS A 151 -31.89 41.75 -1.48
CA LYS A 151 -31.73 41.84 -2.94
C LYS A 151 -32.41 40.65 -3.64
N PRO A 152 -33.14 40.87 -4.75
CA PRO A 152 -33.71 39.80 -5.56
C PRO A 152 -32.61 38.95 -6.20
N VAL A 153 -32.89 37.66 -6.38
CA VAL A 153 -31.99 36.72 -7.09
C VAL A 153 -32.17 36.93 -8.58
N VAL A 154 -31.25 37.67 -9.21
CA VAL A 154 -31.18 37.85 -10.67
C VAL A 154 -30.49 36.64 -11.27
N GLU A 155 -31.05 35.98 -12.30
CA GLU A 155 -30.51 34.72 -12.87
C GLU A 155 -29.16 34.93 -13.58
N PHE A 156 -29.04 35.97 -14.43
CA PHE A 156 -27.81 36.36 -15.14
C PHE A 156 -27.42 37.80 -14.79
N PRO A 157 -26.56 38.04 -13.78
CA PRO A 157 -26.14 39.39 -13.42
C PRO A 157 -25.20 40.00 -14.47
N GLU A 158 -25.44 41.25 -14.87
CA GLU A 158 -24.56 41.94 -15.82
C GLU A 158 -23.16 42.20 -15.24
N PRO A 159 -22.09 42.06 -16.05
CA PRO A 159 -20.73 42.35 -15.63
C PRO A 159 -20.54 43.86 -15.45
N ARG A 160 -19.99 44.27 -14.30
CA ARG A 160 -19.72 45.70 -14.01
C ARG A 160 -18.49 46.26 -14.73
N TRP A 161 -17.58 45.41 -15.19
CA TRP A 161 -16.39 45.76 -15.97
C TRP A 161 -15.90 44.55 -16.79
N SER A 162 -15.04 44.82 -17.78
CA SER A 162 -14.32 43.83 -18.59
C SER A 162 -13.01 43.41 -17.92
N ILE A 163 -12.63 42.13 -18.09
CA ILE A 163 -11.38 41.58 -17.54
C ILE A 163 -10.27 41.78 -18.58
N CYS A 164 -9.14 42.40 -18.19
CA CYS A 164 -7.96 42.55 -19.05
C CYS A 164 -6.96 41.38 -18.93
N GLU A 165 -6.88 40.74 -17.76
CA GLU A 165 -6.01 39.57 -17.53
C GLU A 165 -6.79 38.44 -16.83
N GLU A 166 -6.73 37.24 -17.42
CA GLU A 166 -7.43 36.06 -16.93
C GLU A 166 -6.73 35.45 -15.69
N PRO A 167 -7.43 35.27 -14.56
CA PRO A 167 -6.83 34.69 -13.37
C PRO A 167 -6.41 33.22 -13.58
N ALA A 168 -5.19 32.87 -13.16
CA ALA A 168 -4.62 31.54 -13.33
C ALA A 168 -5.18 30.48 -12.35
N ASP A 169 -5.58 30.89 -11.15
CA ASP A 169 -6.04 29.99 -10.08
C ASP A 169 -7.55 30.12 -9.81
N PHE A 170 -8.19 29.01 -9.43
CA PHE A 170 -9.63 28.96 -9.16
C PHE A 170 -10.09 30.00 -8.13
N PHE A 171 -9.32 30.22 -7.06
CA PHE A 171 -9.77 31.14 -6.01
C PHE A 171 -9.75 32.59 -6.48
N ASP A 172 -8.73 32.97 -7.25
CA ASP A 172 -8.66 34.29 -7.86
C ASP A 172 -9.74 34.45 -8.92
N ALA A 173 -9.95 33.44 -9.76
CA ALA A 173 -11.04 33.44 -10.74
C ALA A 173 -12.41 33.60 -10.07
N LEU A 174 -12.71 32.84 -9.02
CA LEU A 174 -13.98 32.93 -8.29
C LEU A 174 -14.15 34.31 -7.65
N ARG A 175 -13.11 34.85 -7.00
CA ARG A 175 -13.16 36.19 -6.39
C ARG A 175 -13.37 37.28 -7.44
N THR A 176 -12.67 37.21 -8.56
CA THR A 176 -12.78 38.17 -9.66
C THR A 176 -14.19 38.18 -10.24
N HIS A 177 -14.75 37.02 -10.59
CA HIS A 177 -16.11 36.93 -11.14
C HIS A 177 -17.18 37.32 -10.11
N MET A 178 -17.04 36.94 -8.85
CA MET A 178 -17.96 37.40 -7.79
C MET A 178 -17.95 38.93 -7.65
N ARG A 179 -16.78 39.56 -7.68
CA ARG A 179 -16.66 41.04 -7.63
C ARG A 179 -17.25 41.68 -8.88
N ARG A 180 -16.94 41.14 -10.07
CA ARG A 180 -17.41 41.61 -11.38
C ARG A 180 -18.93 41.65 -11.46
N HIS A 181 -19.61 40.65 -10.91
CA HIS A 181 -21.06 40.53 -10.92
C HIS A 181 -21.73 41.03 -9.62
N GLY A 182 -20.96 41.64 -8.71
CA GLY A 182 -21.49 42.24 -7.47
C GLY A 182 -22.04 41.24 -6.44
N ASP A 183 -21.59 39.98 -6.51
CA ASP A 183 -22.00 38.89 -5.64
C ASP A 183 -21.14 38.80 -4.37
N SER A 184 -21.81 38.63 -3.23
CA SER A 184 -21.22 38.22 -1.96
C SER A 184 -21.32 36.70 -1.80
N PRO A 185 -20.51 36.06 -0.93
CA PRO A 185 -20.63 34.62 -0.68
C PRO A 185 -22.05 34.16 -0.33
N ASN A 186 -22.80 35.00 0.41
CA ASN A 186 -24.17 34.70 0.80
C ASN A 186 -25.21 34.96 -0.32
N SER A 187 -24.99 35.94 -1.21
CA SER A 187 -25.88 36.15 -2.36
C SER A 187 -25.68 35.06 -3.40
N LEU A 188 -24.44 34.68 -3.68
CA LEU A 188 -24.13 33.57 -4.59
C LEU A 188 -24.65 32.24 -4.04
N TYR A 189 -24.51 32.00 -2.72
CA TYR A 189 -25.09 30.81 -2.06
C TYR A 189 -26.59 30.70 -2.31
N ARG A 190 -27.33 31.79 -2.14
CA ARG A 190 -28.79 31.82 -2.36
C ARG A 190 -29.14 31.59 -3.83
N ALA A 191 -28.41 32.26 -4.73
CA ALA A 191 -28.63 32.11 -6.17
C ALA A 191 -28.45 30.67 -6.64
N VAL A 192 -27.38 30.00 -6.17
CA VAL A 192 -27.14 28.60 -6.52
C VAL A 192 -28.13 27.66 -5.82
N ALA A 193 -28.45 27.89 -4.54
CA ALA A 193 -29.42 27.07 -3.82
C ALA A 193 -30.83 27.14 -4.44
N ALA A 194 -31.21 28.29 -5.02
CA ALA A 194 -32.48 28.46 -5.74
C ALA A 194 -32.61 27.56 -6.99
N THR A 195 -31.49 27.06 -7.54
CA THR A 195 -31.49 26.12 -8.68
C THR A 195 -31.77 24.66 -8.29
N GLY A 196 -32.08 24.39 -7.01
CA GLY A 196 -32.41 23.05 -6.50
C GLY A 196 -31.21 22.20 -6.07
N VAL A 197 -30.00 22.76 -6.09
CA VAL A 197 -28.75 22.05 -5.73
C VAL A 197 -28.53 22.07 -4.22
N LYS A 198 -28.25 20.90 -3.63
CA LYS A 198 -27.93 20.77 -2.20
C LYS A 198 -26.56 21.40 -1.89
N LEU A 199 -26.56 22.64 -1.40
CA LEU A 199 -25.36 23.41 -1.07
C LEU A 199 -25.29 23.70 0.44
N GLY A 200 -24.12 23.46 1.05
CA GLY A 200 -23.86 23.86 2.44
C GLY A 200 -23.69 25.38 2.55
N LYS A 201 -24.26 25.98 3.61
CA LYS A 201 -24.26 27.44 3.84
C LYS A 201 -22.87 28.10 3.79
N TRP A 202 -21.84 27.37 4.22
CA TRP A 202 -20.46 27.86 4.30
C TRP A 202 -19.58 27.46 3.11
N THR A 203 -20.10 26.68 2.16
CA THR A 203 -19.28 26.11 1.08
C THR A 203 -18.64 27.21 0.23
N ILE A 204 -19.44 28.16 -0.27
CA ILE A 204 -18.95 29.26 -1.11
C ILE A 204 -18.03 30.20 -0.32
N ASP A 205 -18.32 30.46 0.96
CA ASP A 205 -17.48 31.27 1.83
C ASP A 205 -16.09 30.63 2.03
N THR A 206 -16.03 29.31 2.27
CA THR A 206 -14.75 28.60 2.40
C THR A 206 -13.96 28.55 1.09
N TRP A 207 -14.64 28.57 -0.07
CA TRP A 207 -13.99 28.69 -1.38
C TRP A 207 -13.47 30.11 -1.59
N TYR A 208 -14.27 31.13 -1.29
CA TYR A 208 -13.88 32.54 -1.41
C TYR A 208 -12.62 32.87 -0.58
N GLN A 209 -12.56 32.35 0.65
CA GLN A 209 -11.42 32.50 1.57
C GLN A 209 -10.21 31.62 1.20
N GLY A 210 -10.31 30.75 0.20
CA GLY A 210 -9.23 29.84 -0.20
C GLY A 210 -8.95 28.69 0.79
N ARG A 211 -9.80 28.48 1.80
CA ARG A 211 -9.60 27.44 2.83
C ARG A 211 -9.88 26.03 2.32
N ARG A 212 -10.78 25.89 1.34
CA ARG A 212 -11.15 24.61 0.71
C ARG A 212 -11.40 24.81 -0.78
N ALA A 213 -11.04 23.82 -1.61
CA ALA A 213 -11.39 23.78 -3.02
C ALA A 213 -12.58 22.81 -3.27
N PRO A 214 -13.39 23.06 -4.32
CA PRO A 214 -14.35 22.09 -4.87
C PRO A 214 -13.69 20.72 -5.13
N ARG A 215 -14.25 19.65 -4.56
CA ARG A 215 -13.71 18.28 -4.68
C ARG A 215 -14.74 17.18 -4.88
N ALA A 216 -16.03 17.45 -4.67
CA ALA A 216 -17.08 16.46 -4.80
C ALA A 216 -17.82 16.61 -6.13
N LEU A 217 -18.52 15.56 -6.58
CA LEU A 217 -19.40 15.64 -7.77
C LEU A 217 -20.42 16.76 -7.63
N ASN A 218 -21.06 16.84 -6.46
CA ASN A 218 -21.97 17.92 -6.12
C ASN A 218 -21.28 19.30 -6.20
N SER A 219 -19.99 19.39 -5.84
CA SER A 219 -19.23 20.64 -5.99
C SER A 219 -19.00 21.03 -7.45
N MET A 220 -18.81 20.09 -8.37
CA MET A 220 -18.71 20.43 -9.81
C MET A 220 -20.06 20.87 -10.38
N LEU A 221 -21.14 20.24 -9.94
CA LEU A 221 -22.49 20.67 -10.31
C LEU A 221 -22.78 22.08 -9.76
N ILE A 222 -22.28 22.43 -8.57
CA ILE A 222 -22.33 23.80 -8.05
C ILE A 222 -21.51 24.75 -8.95
N LEU A 223 -20.32 24.35 -9.40
CA LEU A 223 -19.49 25.18 -10.29
C LEU A 223 -20.17 25.41 -11.64
N SER A 224 -20.73 24.40 -12.28
CA SER A 224 -21.41 24.57 -13.58
C SER A 224 -22.62 25.51 -13.47
N ARG A 225 -23.30 25.53 -12.33
CA ARG A 225 -24.36 26.52 -12.05
C ARG A 225 -23.82 27.94 -11.90
N ILE A 226 -22.64 28.10 -11.31
CA ILE A 226 -21.96 29.39 -11.19
C ILE A 226 -21.44 29.84 -12.58
N GLU A 227 -20.89 28.93 -13.39
CA GLU A 227 -20.44 29.19 -14.76
C GLU A 227 -21.60 29.67 -15.62
N ARG A 228 -22.73 28.95 -15.59
CA ARG A 228 -23.97 29.36 -16.28
C ARG A 228 -24.45 30.74 -15.82
N ARG A 229 -24.48 30.99 -14.51
CA ARG A 229 -24.88 32.29 -13.96
C ARG A 229 -24.03 33.43 -14.50
N TYR A 230 -22.72 33.24 -14.60
CA TYR A 230 -21.77 34.25 -15.07
C TYR A 230 -21.50 34.20 -16.58
N GLN A 231 -22.22 33.34 -17.31
CA GLN A 231 -22.04 33.13 -18.76
C GLN A 231 -20.58 32.80 -19.15
N LEU A 232 -19.93 31.99 -18.31
CA LEU A 232 -18.58 31.50 -18.56
C LEU A 232 -18.64 30.20 -19.37
N PRO A 233 -17.57 29.86 -20.14
CA PRO A 233 -17.49 28.56 -20.79
C PRO A 233 -17.61 27.41 -19.80
N ASP A 234 -18.26 26.32 -20.23
CA ASP A 234 -18.41 25.13 -19.40
C ASP A 234 -17.04 24.58 -18.96
N GLY A 235 -16.88 24.34 -17.65
CA GLY A 235 -15.63 23.86 -17.07
C GLY A 235 -14.57 24.95 -16.86
N TYR A 236 -14.89 26.23 -17.03
CA TYR A 236 -13.99 27.36 -16.78
C TYR A 236 -13.38 27.34 -15.36
N PHE A 237 -14.17 27.14 -14.31
CA PHE A 237 -13.66 27.04 -12.95
C PHE A 237 -13.00 25.69 -12.70
N ALA A 238 -13.56 24.61 -13.27
CA ALA A 238 -13.01 23.27 -13.13
C ALA A 238 -11.57 23.16 -13.66
N SER A 239 -11.27 23.83 -14.78
CA SER A 239 -9.94 23.88 -15.40
C SER A 239 -8.88 24.57 -14.53
N ARG A 240 -9.30 25.47 -13.62
CA ARG A 240 -8.43 26.26 -12.72
C ARG A 240 -8.36 25.69 -11.30
N LEU A 241 -8.99 24.55 -11.04
CA LEU A 241 -8.96 23.93 -9.71
C LEU A 241 -7.55 23.42 -9.35
N PRO A 242 -7.12 23.56 -8.09
CA PRO A 242 -5.79 23.14 -7.66
C PRO A 242 -5.64 21.62 -7.51
N HIS A 243 -6.67 20.85 -7.85
CA HIS A 243 -6.74 19.39 -7.72
C HIS A 243 -7.18 18.72 -9.02
N ARG A 244 -6.50 19.01 -10.13
CA ARG A 244 -6.81 18.42 -11.46
C ARG A 244 -6.68 16.89 -11.52
N ASN A 245 -6.10 16.26 -10.48
CA ASN A 245 -5.52 14.91 -10.58
C ASN A 245 -6.28 13.81 -9.82
N ARG A 246 -7.32 14.15 -9.06
CA ARG A 246 -8.19 13.15 -8.40
C ARG A 246 -9.57 13.22 -9.02
N ALA A 247 -10.20 12.07 -9.28
CA ALA A 247 -11.63 12.04 -9.54
C ALA A 247 -12.38 12.63 -8.35
N LEU A 248 -13.56 13.13 -8.66
CA LEU A 248 -14.43 13.78 -7.72
C LEU A 248 -14.85 12.79 -6.63
N VAL A 249 -14.90 13.28 -5.38
CA VAL A 249 -15.41 12.50 -4.26
C VAL A 249 -16.93 12.33 -4.43
N GLY A 250 -17.42 11.09 -4.43
CA GLY A 250 -18.85 10.77 -4.43
C GLY A 250 -19.35 9.78 -5.47
N HIS A 251 -18.49 9.13 -6.26
CA HIS A 251 -18.91 7.98 -7.08
C HIS A 251 -19.24 6.80 -6.15
N GLU A 252 -20.52 6.58 -5.85
CA GLU A 252 -20.99 5.36 -5.21
C GLU A 252 -21.31 4.34 -6.31
N ILE A 253 -20.36 3.44 -6.58
CA ILE A 253 -20.59 2.29 -7.46
C ILE A 253 -21.00 1.13 -6.55
N GLU A 254 -22.20 0.59 -6.78
CA GLU A 254 -22.76 -0.50 -6.00
C GLU A 254 -21.84 -1.74 -6.06
N GLY A 255 -21.60 -2.38 -4.91
CA GLY A 255 -20.76 -3.58 -4.82
C GLY A 255 -19.24 -3.38 -4.77
N ILE A 256 -18.71 -2.15 -4.87
CA ILE A 256 -17.26 -1.88 -4.80
C ILE A 256 -16.82 -1.46 -3.39
N ALA A 257 -15.82 -2.15 -2.82
CA ALA A 257 -15.26 -1.80 -1.52
C ALA A 257 -14.56 -0.42 -1.54
N GLY A 258 -14.68 0.37 -0.47
CA GLY A 258 -14.10 1.72 -0.40
C GLY A 258 -12.57 1.79 -0.58
N SER A 259 -11.84 0.69 -0.36
CA SER A 259 -10.40 0.60 -0.69
C SER A 259 -10.14 0.53 -2.19
N GLU A 260 -10.96 -0.21 -2.93
CA GLU A 260 -10.87 -0.32 -4.39
C GLU A 260 -11.34 0.99 -5.03
N MET A 261 -12.43 1.57 -4.53
CA MET A 261 -12.91 2.88 -4.97
C MET A 261 -11.83 3.96 -4.89
N ARG A 262 -11.03 3.99 -3.82
CA ARG A 262 -9.92 4.95 -3.70
C ARG A 262 -8.81 4.76 -4.73
N ARG A 263 -8.61 3.54 -5.24
CA ARG A 263 -7.66 3.25 -6.32
C ARG A 263 -8.25 3.67 -7.66
N LEU A 264 -9.51 3.29 -7.92
CA LEU A 264 -10.23 3.66 -9.14
C LEU A 264 -10.37 5.18 -9.29
N ALA A 265 -10.62 5.91 -8.19
CA ALA A 265 -10.82 7.35 -8.20
C ALA A 265 -9.63 8.17 -8.76
N TRP A 266 -8.45 7.61 -9.01
CA TRP A 266 -7.40 8.34 -9.74
C TRP A 266 -7.53 8.25 -11.26
N HIS A 267 -8.27 7.25 -11.73
CA HIS A 267 -8.34 6.83 -13.13
C HIS A 267 -9.73 6.97 -13.75
N LEU A 268 -10.73 7.40 -12.95
CA LEU A 268 -12.05 7.72 -13.46
C LEU A 268 -12.08 9.18 -13.98
N PRO A 269 -12.76 9.42 -15.10
CA PRO A 269 -12.96 10.77 -15.61
C PRO A 269 -13.95 11.56 -14.73
N ASN A 270 -13.87 12.89 -14.79
CA ASN A 270 -14.65 13.77 -13.91
C ASN A 270 -16.16 13.67 -14.17
N ASP A 271 -16.54 13.35 -15.41
CA ASP A 271 -17.91 13.17 -15.89
C ASP A 271 -18.39 11.71 -15.82
N PHE A 272 -17.63 10.80 -15.18
CA PHE A 272 -17.95 9.37 -15.13
C PHE A 272 -19.40 9.07 -14.68
N ALA A 273 -19.91 9.83 -13.70
CA ALA A 273 -21.27 9.62 -13.17
C ALA A 273 -22.39 10.05 -14.13
N SER A 274 -22.10 10.91 -15.11
CA SER A 274 -23.07 11.36 -16.13
C SER A 274 -23.01 10.54 -17.41
N ARG A 275 -22.05 9.62 -17.55
CA ARG A 275 -21.94 8.73 -18.72
C ARG A 275 -22.95 7.59 -18.66
N SER A 276 -23.22 6.97 -19.80
CA SER A 276 -24.12 5.82 -19.88
C SER A 276 -23.61 4.63 -19.04
N PRO A 277 -24.49 3.74 -18.54
CA PRO A 277 -24.05 2.56 -17.80
C PRO A 277 -23.06 1.66 -18.55
N ILE A 278 -23.22 1.57 -19.88
CA ILE A 278 -22.34 0.80 -20.77
C ILE A 278 -20.93 1.40 -20.76
N GLU A 279 -20.80 2.71 -20.97
CA GLU A 279 -19.50 3.40 -20.92
C GLU A 279 -18.88 3.33 -19.52
N GLN A 280 -19.69 3.38 -18.46
CA GLN A 280 -19.19 3.23 -17.09
C GLN A 280 -18.57 1.84 -16.88
N GLU A 281 -19.23 0.78 -17.35
CA GLU A 281 -18.71 -0.58 -17.27
C GLU A 281 -17.44 -0.75 -18.11
N GLU A 282 -17.40 -0.19 -19.32
CA GLU A 282 -16.22 -0.21 -20.20
C GLU A 282 -15.01 0.46 -19.53
N ILE A 283 -15.18 1.66 -18.98
CA ILE A 283 -14.12 2.39 -18.26
C ILE A 283 -13.66 1.59 -17.04
N LEU A 284 -14.58 1.01 -16.26
CA LEU A 284 -14.23 0.20 -15.09
C LEU A 284 -13.47 -1.07 -15.48
N ALA A 285 -13.90 -1.76 -16.54
CA ALA A 285 -13.22 -2.93 -17.08
C ALA A 285 -11.82 -2.58 -17.56
N TRP A 286 -11.67 -1.45 -18.28
CA TRP A 286 -10.37 -0.97 -18.75
C TRP A 286 -9.43 -0.62 -17.60
N VAL A 287 -9.89 0.13 -16.58
CA VAL A 287 -9.08 0.50 -15.41
C VAL A 287 -8.70 -0.73 -14.59
N ARG A 288 -9.62 -1.67 -14.38
CA ARG A 288 -9.33 -2.91 -13.64
C ARG A 288 -8.30 -3.77 -14.36
N THR A 289 -8.38 -3.84 -15.69
CA THR A 289 -7.49 -4.66 -16.51
C THR A 289 -6.13 -4.01 -16.68
N ASN A 290 -6.07 -2.74 -17.08
CA ASN A 290 -4.81 -2.09 -17.43
C ASN A 290 -4.08 -1.47 -16.22
N ILE A 291 -4.80 -1.12 -15.15
CA ILE A 291 -4.20 -0.37 -14.03
C ILE A 291 -4.18 -1.19 -12.74
N VAL A 292 -5.32 -1.75 -12.30
CA VAL A 292 -5.42 -2.36 -10.96
C VAL A 292 -4.89 -3.79 -10.94
N SER A 293 -5.50 -4.69 -11.70
CA SER A 293 -5.26 -6.13 -11.68
C SER A 293 -4.12 -6.52 -12.62
N GLY A 294 -3.91 -5.75 -13.69
CA GLY A 294 -3.11 -6.17 -14.83
C GLY A 294 -3.88 -7.11 -15.76
N THR A 295 -3.39 -7.21 -16.99
CA THR A 295 -4.08 -7.85 -18.13
C THR A 295 -4.19 -9.38 -18.03
N THR A 296 -3.46 -10.05 -17.13
CA THR A 296 -3.27 -11.51 -17.21
C THR A 296 -3.95 -12.32 -16.11
N GLU A 297 -4.40 -13.53 -16.47
CA GLU A 297 -4.95 -14.54 -15.55
C GLU A 297 -3.99 -14.91 -14.43
N TYR A 298 -2.68 -14.92 -14.70
CA TYR A 298 -1.66 -15.14 -13.68
C TYR A 298 -1.72 -14.08 -12.57
N ARG A 299 -1.93 -12.78 -12.87
CA ARG A 299 -2.11 -11.75 -11.84
C ARG A 299 -3.40 -11.91 -11.04
N ARG A 300 -4.45 -12.45 -11.65
CA ARG A 300 -5.68 -12.84 -10.93
C ARG A 300 -5.41 -14.01 -9.97
N PHE A 301 -4.66 -15.03 -10.42
CA PHE A 301 -4.13 -16.08 -9.55
C PHE A 301 -3.26 -15.47 -8.44
N GLN A 302 -2.36 -14.52 -8.74
CA GLN A 302 -1.53 -13.88 -7.71
C GLN A 302 -2.38 -13.21 -6.62
N SER A 303 -3.39 -12.44 -7.02
CA SER A 303 -4.33 -11.79 -6.10
C SER A 303 -5.19 -12.79 -5.30
N ALA A 304 -5.55 -13.93 -5.89
CA ALA A 304 -6.29 -15.00 -5.22
C ALA A 304 -5.42 -15.81 -4.24
N SER A 305 -4.20 -16.17 -4.66
CA SER A 305 -3.25 -16.97 -3.89
C SER A 305 -2.68 -16.20 -2.68
N MET A 306 -2.50 -14.88 -2.78
CA MET A 306 -2.17 -14.03 -1.62
C MET A 306 -3.23 -14.08 -0.49
N LYS A 307 -4.47 -14.48 -0.79
CA LYS A 307 -5.53 -14.65 0.22
C LYS A 307 -5.46 -16.00 0.92
N GLN A 308 -4.75 -16.98 0.35
CA GLN A 308 -4.67 -18.36 0.84
C GLN A 308 -3.31 -18.58 1.51
N ARG A 309 -3.20 -18.28 2.81
CA ARG A 309 -1.94 -18.38 3.55
C ARG A 309 -1.75 -19.76 4.16
N TYR A 310 -0.78 -20.52 3.66
CA TYR A 310 -0.57 -21.90 4.08
C TYR A 310 0.85 -22.24 4.56
N ALA A 311 1.84 -21.35 4.41
CA ALA A 311 3.20 -21.60 4.85
C ALA A 311 3.31 -21.85 6.37
N LEU A 312 4.18 -22.78 6.81
CA LEU A 312 4.41 -23.00 8.23
C LEU A 312 5.29 -21.90 8.86
N ARG A 313 5.00 -21.54 10.10
CA ARG A 313 5.85 -20.63 10.90
C ARG A 313 6.82 -21.44 11.76
N PHE A 314 8.08 -21.03 11.81
CA PHE A 314 9.16 -21.69 12.55
C PHE A 314 9.62 -20.86 13.75
N PRO A 315 9.10 -21.08 14.98
CA PRO A 315 9.45 -20.33 16.19
C PRO A 315 10.96 -20.32 16.51
N GLY A 316 11.53 -19.20 16.94
CA GLY A 316 12.93 -19.14 17.41
C GLY A 316 14.03 -19.35 16.37
N VAL A 317 13.71 -19.67 15.11
CA VAL A 317 14.65 -19.74 13.99
C VAL A 317 15.04 -18.32 13.55
N PHE A 318 16.30 -18.09 13.15
CA PHE A 318 16.83 -16.80 12.63
C PHE A 318 15.77 -15.99 11.87
N GLY A 319 15.59 -14.71 12.23
CA GLY A 319 14.64 -13.79 11.58
C GLY A 319 13.27 -13.65 12.26
N GLN A 320 12.97 -14.36 13.34
CA GLN A 320 11.71 -14.20 14.09
C GLN A 320 11.52 -12.82 14.73
N HIS A 321 12.60 -12.16 15.17
CA HIS A 321 12.54 -10.76 15.63
C HIS A 321 12.59 -9.74 14.48
N SER A 322 12.84 -10.19 13.25
CA SER A 322 12.83 -9.35 12.03
C SER A 322 11.62 -9.62 11.11
N ALA A 323 10.62 -10.38 11.57
CA ALA A 323 9.42 -10.76 10.78
C ALA A 323 8.38 -9.62 10.62
N ARG A 324 8.87 -8.38 10.47
CA ARG A 324 8.19 -7.27 9.80
C ARG A 324 8.91 -6.83 8.51
N SER A 325 10.02 -7.46 8.14
CA SER A 325 10.70 -7.26 6.86
C SER A 325 10.58 -8.52 6.00
N GLU A 326 9.95 -8.36 4.83
CA GLU A 326 10.12 -9.31 3.72
C GLU A 326 11.61 -9.46 3.39
N GLN A 327 12.02 -10.64 2.89
CA GLN A 327 13.01 -10.69 1.81
C GLN A 327 13.12 -12.06 1.14
N THR A 328 12.99 -12.02 -0.19
CA THR A 328 13.55 -12.98 -1.13
C THR A 328 14.24 -12.17 -2.24
N GLU A 329 15.54 -12.39 -2.48
CA GLU A 329 16.37 -11.65 -3.44
C GLU A 329 16.29 -12.21 -4.88
N GLU A 330 15.91 -11.31 -5.79
CA GLU A 330 16.40 -11.04 -7.15
C GLU A 330 17.09 -12.14 -7.97
N GLY A 331 16.52 -12.38 -9.15
CA GLY A 331 17.00 -13.26 -10.22
C GLY A 331 15.88 -13.65 -11.20
N ALA A 332 14.62 -13.43 -10.83
CA ALA A 332 13.46 -13.66 -11.68
C ALA A 332 12.38 -12.59 -11.39
N GLU A 333 12.58 -11.35 -11.82
CA GLU A 333 11.50 -10.34 -11.81
C GLU A 333 10.53 -10.51 -13.00
N ALA A 334 10.04 -11.75 -13.13
CA ALA A 334 8.71 -12.08 -13.60
C ALA A 334 7.97 -13.05 -12.64
N SER A 335 8.58 -13.50 -11.53
CA SER A 335 8.03 -14.58 -10.68
C SER A 335 8.24 -14.39 -9.17
N ALA A 336 7.93 -13.22 -8.60
CA ALA A 336 7.65 -13.16 -7.17
C ALA A 336 6.41 -14.05 -6.91
N ASP A 337 6.63 -15.23 -6.31
CA ASP A 337 5.55 -16.19 -6.06
C ASP A 337 4.55 -15.59 -5.05
N PRO A 338 3.29 -15.38 -5.44
CA PRO A 338 2.27 -14.72 -4.61
C PRO A 338 1.95 -15.48 -3.31
N GLU A 339 2.38 -16.75 -3.24
CA GLU A 339 2.19 -17.62 -2.10
C GLU A 339 3.18 -17.35 -0.95
N LEU A 340 4.20 -16.50 -1.16
CA LEU A 340 5.23 -16.05 -0.19
C LEU A 340 4.67 -15.22 1.01
N ALA A 341 3.42 -15.44 1.41
CA ALA A 341 2.87 -14.87 2.64
C ALA A 341 2.85 -15.93 3.75
N TRP A 342 3.50 -15.65 4.87
CA TRP A 342 3.55 -16.52 6.04
C TRP A 342 2.16 -17.01 6.47
N GLY A 343 2.01 -18.33 6.62
CA GLY A 343 0.77 -18.95 7.06
C GLY A 343 0.56 -18.86 8.56
N THR A 344 -0.62 -19.30 9.01
CA THR A 344 -1.08 -19.14 10.41
C THR A 344 -0.65 -20.32 11.29
N ARG A 345 -0.29 -21.46 10.69
CA ARG A 345 0.07 -22.70 11.39
C ARG A 345 1.55 -22.71 11.79
N VAL A 346 1.81 -23.20 13.00
CA VAL A 346 3.16 -23.28 13.58
C VAL A 346 3.74 -24.68 13.33
N ALA A 347 5.01 -24.76 12.93
CA ALA A 347 5.74 -26.00 12.74
C ALA A 347 5.92 -26.76 14.07
N SER A 348 6.11 -28.08 14.00
CA SER A 348 6.41 -28.88 15.20
C SER A 348 7.77 -28.47 15.79
N LYS A 349 7.97 -28.70 17.10
CA LYS A 349 9.25 -28.43 17.78
C LYS A 349 10.41 -29.15 17.09
N MET A 350 10.21 -30.43 16.75
CA MET A 350 11.17 -31.25 16.01
C MET A 350 11.55 -30.63 14.65
N LEU A 351 10.56 -30.30 13.81
CA LEU A 351 10.83 -29.70 12.50
C LEU A 351 11.51 -28.32 12.64
N THR A 352 11.19 -27.59 13.70
CA THR A 352 11.80 -26.29 14.02
C THR A 352 13.27 -26.43 14.40
N GLU A 353 13.62 -27.41 15.23
CA GLU A 353 15.01 -27.72 15.61
C GLU A 353 15.85 -28.16 14.41
N GLN A 354 15.29 -29.01 13.55
CA GLN A 354 15.95 -29.42 12.32
C GLN A 354 16.21 -28.23 11.38
N MET A 355 15.23 -27.32 11.24
CA MET A 355 15.39 -26.10 10.46
C MET A 355 16.47 -25.18 11.05
N SER A 356 16.51 -25.02 12.38
CA SER A 356 17.57 -24.27 13.07
C SER A 356 18.95 -24.85 12.77
N ARG A 357 19.11 -26.17 12.85
CA ARG A 357 20.38 -26.88 12.54
C ARG A 357 20.80 -26.65 11.08
N LEU A 358 19.87 -26.72 10.13
CA LEU A 358 20.16 -26.45 8.72
C LEU A 358 20.61 -24.99 8.50
N LEU A 359 19.89 -24.03 9.07
CA LEU A 359 20.26 -22.63 8.93
C LEU A 359 21.61 -22.36 9.58
N GLN A 360 21.85 -22.83 10.80
CA GLN A 360 23.15 -22.71 11.47
C GLN A 360 24.28 -23.28 10.60
N PHE A 361 24.09 -24.46 10.02
CA PHE A 361 25.05 -25.06 9.10
C PHE A 361 25.32 -24.17 7.88
N LYS A 362 24.31 -23.56 7.28
CA LYS A 362 24.47 -22.75 6.07
C LYS A 362 24.85 -21.29 6.30
N THR A 363 24.64 -20.73 7.50
CA THR A 363 24.94 -19.32 7.79
C THR A 363 26.17 -19.10 8.67
N SER A 364 26.71 -20.14 9.32
CA SER A 364 27.90 -20.00 10.16
C SER A 364 29.10 -19.48 9.37
N THR A 365 29.96 -18.66 10.00
CA THR A 365 31.17 -18.14 9.34
C THR A 365 32.10 -19.28 8.93
N LEU A 366 32.37 -20.20 9.86
CA LEU A 366 33.15 -21.41 9.62
C LEU A 366 32.23 -22.63 9.65
N ALA A 367 32.57 -23.67 8.88
CA ALA A 367 31.88 -24.95 8.96
C ALA A 367 32.03 -25.52 10.38
N THR A 368 30.96 -26.11 10.90
CA THR A 368 31.01 -26.80 12.21
C THR A 368 31.97 -27.98 12.13
N ALA A 369 32.74 -28.23 13.19
CA ALA A 369 33.68 -29.34 13.24
C ALA A 369 32.98 -30.67 12.86
N GLY A 370 33.62 -31.45 11.98
CA GLY A 370 33.06 -32.70 11.44
C GLY A 370 32.13 -32.54 10.24
N PHE A 371 31.76 -31.32 9.86
CA PHE A 371 30.95 -31.07 8.66
C PHE A 371 31.77 -30.44 7.52
N GLN A 372 31.53 -30.90 6.30
CA GLN A 372 31.98 -30.25 5.08
C GLN A 372 30.85 -29.44 4.46
N ARG A 373 31.16 -28.23 3.98
CA ARG A 373 30.14 -27.31 3.46
C ARG A 373 30.56 -26.70 2.12
N SER A 374 29.66 -26.82 1.15
CA SER A 374 29.72 -26.04 -0.10
C SER A 374 28.82 -24.82 0.00
N GLY A 375 29.43 -23.65 -0.15
CA GLY A 375 28.77 -22.33 -0.14
C GLY A 375 28.21 -21.90 1.22
N VAL A 376 28.09 -20.59 1.40
CA VAL A 376 27.48 -19.97 2.59
C VAL A 376 26.23 -19.21 2.16
N TRP A 377 25.16 -19.32 2.93
CA TRP A 377 23.97 -18.52 2.73
C TRP A 377 24.13 -17.19 3.46
N GLY A 378 24.01 -16.08 2.72
CA GLY A 378 23.75 -14.78 3.34
C GLY A 378 22.38 -14.74 4.02
N GLU A 379 22.10 -13.69 4.78
CA GLU A 379 20.85 -13.54 5.53
C GLU A 379 19.62 -13.65 4.63
N GLU A 380 19.67 -13.04 3.45
CA GLU A 380 18.56 -13.03 2.48
C GLU A 380 18.36 -14.39 1.83
N THR A 381 19.45 -15.08 1.47
CA THR A 381 19.38 -16.45 0.94
C THR A 381 18.81 -17.39 1.99
N ALA A 382 19.22 -17.26 3.25
CA ALA A 382 18.70 -18.06 4.36
C ALA A 382 17.20 -17.82 4.57
N ALA A 383 16.76 -16.56 4.58
CA ALA A 383 15.34 -16.19 4.67
C ALA A 383 14.53 -16.77 3.50
N GLN A 384 15.06 -16.69 2.28
CA GLN A 384 14.45 -17.29 1.09
C GLN A 384 14.27 -18.80 1.24
N LYS A 385 15.34 -19.53 1.58
CA LYS A 385 15.27 -21.00 1.67
C LYS A 385 14.35 -21.45 2.80
N LEU A 386 14.33 -20.71 3.92
CA LEU A 386 13.37 -20.92 4.99
C LEU A 386 11.92 -20.77 4.50
N GLU A 387 11.62 -19.70 3.77
CA GLU A 387 10.28 -19.43 3.25
C GLU A 387 9.83 -20.48 2.22
N HIS A 388 10.73 -20.88 1.33
CA HIS A 388 10.50 -21.95 0.35
C HIS A 388 10.13 -23.28 1.02
N LEU A 389 10.90 -23.68 2.04
CA LEU A 389 10.62 -24.89 2.82
C LEU A 389 9.34 -24.74 3.64
N ALA A 390 9.08 -23.55 4.20
CA ALA A 390 7.84 -23.26 4.91
C ALA A 390 6.60 -23.42 4.03
N LEU A 391 6.66 -23.02 2.75
CA LEU A 391 5.59 -23.25 1.78
C LEU A 391 5.43 -24.74 1.48
N MET A 392 6.53 -25.44 1.18
CA MET A 392 6.47 -26.87 0.88
C MET A 392 5.84 -27.68 2.03
N PHE A 393 6.31 -27.48 3.27
CA PHE A 393 5.71 -28.14 4.43
C PHE A 393 4.29 -27.66 4.74
N GLY A 394 3.99 -26.39 4.44
CA GLY A 394 2.64 -25.86 4.49
C GLY A 394 1.67 -26.55 3.54
N ALA A 395 2.12 -26.84 2.31
CA ALA A 395 1.34 -27.55 1.31
C ALA A 395 1.10 -29.01 1.73
N LEU A 396 2.12 -29.68 2.28
CA LEU A 396 1.98 -31.03 2.83
C LEU A 396 0.99 -31.06 4.01
N ALA A 397 1.01 -30.05 4.88
CA ALA A 397 0.12 -29.96 6.05
C ALA A 397 -1.32 -29.49 5.73
N ALA A 398 -1.54 -28.87 4.58
CA ALA A 398 -2.84 -28.29 4.23
C ALA A 398 -3.86 -29.38 3.89
N GLU A 399 -5.14 -29.10 4.14
CA GLU A 399 -6.21 -30.08 3.97
C GLU A 399 -6.48 -30.39 2.48
N PRO A 400 -6.74 -31.67 2.11
CA PRO A 400 -6.99 -32.06 0.72
C PRO A 400 -8.23 -31.42 0.10
N HIS A 401 -9.28 -31.22 0.89
CA HIS A 401 -10.54 -30.61 0.43
C HIS A 401 -10.61 -29.10 0.70
N GLY A 402 -9.52 -28.51 1.21
CA GLY A 402 -9.42 -27.08 1.45
C GLY A 402 -9.06 -26.29 0.19
N PRO A 403 -9.05 -24.94 0.26
CA PRO A 403 -8.67 -24.09 -0.88
C PRO A 403 -7.21 -24.30 -1.35
N VAL A 404 -6.37 -24.85 -0.48
CA VAL A 404 -4.96 -25.17 -0.78
C VAL A 404 -4.82 -26.52 -1.50
N GLN A 405 -5.77 -27.44 -1.28
CA GLN A 405 -5.76 -28.82 -1.77
C GLN A 405 -4.45 -29.55 -1.44
N GLY A 406 -4.03 -29.49 -0.17
CA GLY A 406 -2.78 -30.10 0.30
C GLY A 406 -2.86 -31.61 0.50
N LEU A 407 -1.83 -32.22 1.09
CA LEU A 407 -1.81 -33.67 1.35
C LEU A 407 -2.52 -34.05 2.66
N GLY A 408 -2.66 -33.12 3.60
CA GLY A 408 -3.29 -33.36 4.91
C GLY A 408 -2.38 -34.06 5.92
N VAL A 409 -1.07 -34.01 5.74
CA VAL A 409 -0.11 -34.65 6.66
C VAL A 409 -0.16 -33.96 8.04
N PRO A 410 -0.28 -34.71 9.15
CA PRO A 410 -0.20 -34.13 10.48
C PRO A 410 1.13 -33.40 10.69
N ILE A 411 1.11 -32.16 11.20
CA ILE A 411 2.32 -31.34 11.38
C ILE A 411 3.40 -32.04 12.22
N ARG A 412 2.99 -32.88 13.19
CA ARG A 412 3.90 -33.67 14.03
C ARG A 412 4.70 -34.73 13.25
N SER A 413 4.19 -35.17 12.11
CA SER A 413 4.80 -36.19 11.24
C SER A 413 5.72 -35.58 10.18
N LEU A 414 5.79 -34.24 10.08
CA LEU A 414 6.66 -33.56 9.13
C LEU A 414 8.10 -33.48 9.66
N SER A 415 9.05 -33.85 8.80
CA SER A 415 10.49 -33.82 9.07
C SER A 415 11.26 -33.41 7.81
N LEU A 416 12.40 -32.73 7.97
CA LEU A 416 13.36 -32.48 6.88
C LEU A 416 13.91 -33.79 6.30
N ALA A 417 13.94 -34.87 7.08
CA ALA A 417 14.33 -36.20 6.64
C ALA A 417 13.51 -36.67 5.43
N MET A 418 12.24 -36.27 5.33
CA MET A 418 11.35 -36.68 4.22
C MET A 418 11.83 -36.22 2.85
N LEU A 419 12.71 -35.22 2.79
CA LEU A 419 13.26 -34.68 1.55
C LEU A 419 14.26 -35.62 0.88
N ILE A 420 14.65 -36.73 1.51
CA ILE A 420 15.46 -37.78 0.87
C ILE A 420 14.63 -38.73 -0.01
N PHE A 421 13.31 -38.63 0.00
CA PHE A 421 12.45 -39.53 -0.77
C PHE A 421 12.04 -38.86 -2.09
N PRO A 422 12.30 -39.48 -3.26
CA PRO A 422 11.85 -38.99 -4.56
C PRO A 422 10.35 -38.68 -4.63
N ALA A 423 9.52 -39.51 -4.01
CA ALA A 423 8.06 -39.36 -3.99
C ALA A 423 7.62 -38.02 -3.36
N THR A 424 8.33 -37.53 -2.34
CA THR A 424 8.08 -36.21 -1.73
C THR A 424 8.21 -35.07 -2.74
N TRP A 425 9.24 -35.14 -3.58
CA TRP A 425 9.51 -34.12 -4.61
C TRP A 425 8.53 -34.22 -5.77
N ASP A 426 8.24 -35.43 -6.24
CA ASP A 426 7.27 -35.65 -7.33
C ASP A 426 5.87 -35.19 -6.93
N TRP A 427 5.42 -35.51 -5.70
CA TRP A 427 4.16 -35.02 -5.18
C TRP A 427 4.11 -33.49 -5.16
N TYR A 428 5.15 -32.83 -4.64
CA TYR A 428 5.18 -31.38 -4.52
C TYR A 428 5.18 -30.68 -5.89
N VAL A 429 5.95 -31.20 -6.84
CA VAL A 429 6.01 -30.71 -8.22
C VAL A 429 4.64 -30.86 -8.91
N GLN A 430 4.02 -32.04 -8.83
CA GLN A 430 2.69 -32.29 -9.41
C GLN A 430 1.58 -31.50 -8.71
N TRP A 431 1.67 -31.30 -7.39
CA TRP A 431 0.74 -30.47 -6.64
C TRP A 431 0.80 -29.02 -7.12
N ARG A 432 2.01 -28.47 -7.29
CA ARG A 432 2.22 -27.12 -7.86
C ARG A 432 1.66 -27.01 -9.27
N GLU A 433 1.87 -28.02 -10.10
CA GLU A 433 1.27 -28.07 -11.45
C GLU A 433 -0.25 -28.08 -11.39
N ARG A 434 -0.88 -28.97 -10.61
CA ARG A 434 -2.35 -29.02 -10.51
C ARG A 434 -2.95 -27.72 -10.01
N ARG A 435 -2.29 -27.08 -9.05
CA ARG A 435 -2.75 -25.82 -8.44
C ARG A 435 -2.60 -24.62 -9.36
N ARG A 436 -1.53 -24.59 -10.16
CA ARG A 436 -1.20 -23.45 -11.05
C ARG A 436 -1.59 -23.66 -12.51
N GLY A 437 -1.68 -24.92 -12.96
CA GLY A 437 -1.91 -25.37 -14.34
C GLY A 437 -0.65 -25.60 -15.18
N PHE A 438 0.56 -25.32 -14.67
CA PHE A 438 1.83 -25.42 -15.43
C PHE A 438 3.06 -25.41 -14.51
N TYR A 439 4.25 -25.70 -15.07
CA TYR A 439 5.56 -25.64 -14.41
C TYR A 439 6.31 -24.30 -14.61
N THR A 440 7.18 -23.93 -13.67
CA THR A 440 8.03 -22.73 -13.73
C THR A 440 9.45 -23.02 -13.20
N ASN A 441 10.33 -22.02 -13.26
CA ASN A 441 11.65 -22.08 -12.62
C ASN A 441 11.60 -22.23 -11.09
N TRP A 442 10.46 -22.00 -10.44
CA TRP A 442 10.31 -22.26 -9.01
C TRP A 442 10.58 -23.72 -8.65
N GLU A 443 9.96 -24.64 -9.39
CA GLU A 443 10.10 -26.08 -9.15
C GLU A 443 11.55 -26.53 -9.38
N VAL A 444 12.21 -25.97 -10.39
CA VAL A 444 13.65 -26.17 -10.66
C VAL A 444 14.51 -25.70 -9.48
N ASN A 445 14.21 -24.52 -8.91
CA ASN A 445 14.94 -23.98 -7.76
C ASN A 445 14.73 -24.81 -6.49
N MET A 446 13.53 -25.37 -6.30
CA MET A 446 13.20 -26.26 -5.19
C MET A 446 13.93 -27.60 -5.30
N LEU A 447 13.92 -28.24 -6.47
CA LEU A 447 14.67 -29.46 -6.71
C LEU A 447 16.18 -29.25 -6.58
N SER A 448 16.68 -28.09 -7.04
CA SER A 448 18.10 -27.70 -6.87
C SER A 448 18.48 -27.57 -5.39
N LEU A 449 17.57 -27.07 -4.55
CA LEU A 449 17.77 -27.06 -3.10
C LEU A 449 17.85 -28.49 -2.56
N GLY A 450 16.93 -29.37 -2.92
CA GLY A 450 16.96 -30.78 -2.53
C GLY A 450 18.26 -31.48 -2.92
N LEU A 451 18.70 -31.27 -4.16
CA LEU A 451 19.96 -31.78 -4.69
C LEU A 451 21.16 -31.29 -3.86
N ALA A 452 21.22 -29.99 -3.55
CA ALA A 452 22.29 -29.42 -2.73
C ALA A 452 22.31 -29.95 -1.29
N LEU A 453 21.14 -30.33 -0.74
CA LEU A 453 21.03 -30.90 0.61
C LEU A 453 21.45 -32.38 0.65
N ALA A 454 21.24 -33.14 -0.43
CA ALA A 454 21.57 -34.56 -0.54
C ALA A 454 22.96 -34.85 -1.15
N ARG A 455 23.67 -33.82 -1.62
CA ARG A 455 24.98 -33.94 -2.28
C ARG A 455 25.99 -34.73 -1.45
N ALA A 456 26.76 -35.58 -2.12
CA ALA A 456 27.89 -36.28 -1.51
C ALA A 456 28.85 -35.29 -0.82
N GLU A 457 29.36 -35.70 0.34
CA GLU A 457 30.31 -34.99 1.22
C GLU A 457 29.78 -33.69 1.86
N THR A 458 29.17 -32.81 1.08
CA THR A 458 28.85 -31.43 1.48
C THR A 458 27.36 -31.17 1.76
N GLY A 459 26.49 -32.12 1.43
CA GLY A 459 25.05 -32.03 1.66
C GLY A 459 24.71 -32.14 3.13
N TRP A 460 23.83 -31.26 3.63
CA TRP A 460 23.45 -31.27 5.05
C TRP A 460 22.66 -32.53 5.45
N LEU A 461 21.71 -32.95 4.61
CA LEU A 461 20.93 -34.17 4.87
C LEU A 461 21.85 -35.40 4.87
N ARG A 462 22.79 -35.47 3.92
CA ARG A 462 23.76 -36.57 3.83
C ARG A 462 24.62 -36.72 5.10
N GLN A 463 24.96 -35.60 5.74
CA GLN A 463 25.80 -35.56 6.95
C GLN A 463 25.01 -35.70 8.26
N CYS A 464 23.68 -35.80 8.21
CA CYS A 464 22.81 -35.94 9.39
C CYS A 464 21.96 -37.23 9.33
N PRO A 465 22.56 -38.43 9.43
CA PRO A 465 21.82 -39.70 9.40
C PRO A 465 20.90 -39.88 10.63
N ASP A 466 21.16 -39.17 11.72
CA ASP A 466 20.30 -39.11 12.92
C ASP A 466 18.86 -38.66 12.62
N LEU A 467 18.65 -37.97 11.49
CA LEU A 467 17.33 -37.55 11.06
C LEU A 467 16.43 -38.74 10.66
N ALA A 468 16.99 -39.92 10.37
CA ALA A 468 16.23 -41.12 10.02
C ALA A 468 15.27 -41.58 11.14
N ASP A 469 15.60 -41.27 12.40
CA ASP A 469 14.77 -41.62 13.56
C ASP A 469 13.46 -40.84 13.60
N THR A 470 13.43 -39.68 12.94
CA THR A 470 12.26 -38.81 12.89
C THR A 470 11.24 -39.18 11.82
N LEU A 471 11.56 -40.16 10.97
CA LEU A 471 10.69 -40.59 9.88
C LEU A 471 9.46 -41.32 10.40
N GLN A 472 8.33 -41.06 9.75
CA GLN A 472 7.05 -41.72 10.00
C GLN A 472 6.43 -42.11 8.65
N PRO A 473 5.74 -43.26 8.56
CA PRO A 473 5.02 -43.63 7.34
C PRO A 473 3.98 -42.55 6.99
N ILE A 474 3.94 -42.15 5.72
CA ILE A 474 2.98 -41.18 5.19
C ILE A 474 2.32 -41.80 3.98
N ALA A 475 1.01 -42.06 4.09
CA ALA A 475 0.24 -42.72 3.06
C ALA A 475 0.41 -42.03 1.70
N GLY A 476 0.77 -42.83 0.68
CA GLY A 476 0.99 -42.35 -0.69
C GLY A 476 2.29 -41.56 -0.91
N LEU A 477 3.16 -41.44 0.10
CA LEU A 477 4.42 -40.70 -0.01
C LEU A 477 5.64 -41.48 0.48
N ILE A 478 5.56 -42.05 1.68
CA ILE A 478 6.68 -42.75 2.34
C ILE A 478 6.12 -44.01 3.02
N SER A 479 6.54 -45.18 2.54
CA SER A 479 6.16 -46.47 3.14
C SER A 479 7.07 -46.85 4.31
N ALA A 480 6.65 -47.83 5.11
CA ALA A 480 7.51 -48.37 6.17
C ALA A 480 8.80 -49.00 5.61
N SER A 481 8.71 -49.72 4.48
CA SER A 481 9.88 -50.28 3.80
C SER A 481 10.86 -49.22 3.30
N ASP A 482 10.37 -48.06 2.85
CA ASP A 482 11.23 -46.95 2.44
C ASP A 482 12.03 -46.41 3.63
N ILE A 483 11.40 -46.35 4.80
CA ILE A 483 12.04 -45.88 6.05
C ILE A 483 13.10 -46.88 6.50
N ASP A 484 12.79 -48.17 6.47
CA ASP A 484 13.73 -49.22 6.87
C ASP A 484 14.95 -49.25 5.93
N ALA A 485 14.73 -49.11 4.62
CA ALA A 485 15.81 -48.99 3.63
C ALA A 485 16.67 -47.74 3.87
N ALA A 486 16.06 -46.59 4.17
CA ALA A 486 16.78 -45.35 4.47
C ALA A 486 17.58 -45.43 5.77
N ARG A 487 17.06 -46.13 6.80
CA ARG A 487 17.79 -46.39 8.05
C ARG A 487 18.96 -47.34 7.86
N ALA A 488 18.79 -48.37 7.04
CA ALA A 488 19.86 -49.31 6.71
C ALA A 488 20.98 -48.64 5.90
N ASN A 489 20.65 -47.76 4.96
CA ASN A 489 21.63 -47.07 4.14
C ASN A 489 21.18 -45.65 3.76
N TRP A 490 21.42 -44.71 4.67
CA TRP A 490 21.10 -43.29 4.48
C TRP A 490 21.82 -42.67 3.28
N GLY A 491 23.06 -43.10 3.02
CA GLY A 491 23.85 -42.63 1.89
C GLY A 491 23.20 -42.99 0.56
N ALA A 492 22.78 -44.25 0.40
CA ALA A 492 22.10 -44.70 -0.81
C ALA A 492 20.76 -43.98 -1.05
N ALA A 493 20.00 -43.68 0.01
CA ALA A 493 18.78 -42.89 -0.11
C ALA A 493 19.07 -41.45 -0.59
N CYS A 494 20.14 -40.82 -0.08
CA CYS A 494 20.60 -39.52 -0.56
C CYS A 494 21.04 -39.55 -2.04
N ASP A 495 21.75 -40.61 -2.45
CA ASP A 495 22.19 -40.78 -3.85
C ASP A 495 20.99 -40.97 -4.79
N SER A 496 19.98 -41.72 -4.35
CA SER A 496 18.73 -41.93 -5.07
C SER A 496 18.00 -40.60 -5.34
N VAL A 497 17.77 -39.78 -4.31
CA VAL A 497 17.09 -38.49 -4.49
C VAL A 497 17.94 -37.48 -5.26
N HIS A 498 19.26 -37.51 -5.10
CA HIS A 498 20.15 -36.64 -5.84
C HIS A 498 20.06 -36.92 -7.35
N LYS A 499 20.10 -38.20 -7.74
CA LYS A 499 19.90 -38.64 -9.14
C LYS A 499 18.51 -38.29 -9.66
N HIS A 500 17.47 -38.52 -8.85
CA HIS A 500 16.08 -38.20 -9.20
C HIS A 500 15.89 -36.71 -9.49
N ASN A 501 16.31 -35.84 -8.55
CA ASN A 501 16.16 -34.40 -8.69
C ASN A 501 16.94 -33.86 -9.89
N LEU A 502 18.13 -34.41 -10.20
CA LEU A 502 18.90 -34.04 -11.37
C LEU A 502 18.17 -34.34 -12.69
N SER A 503 17.52 -35.52 -12.78
CA SER A 503 16.68 -35.86 -13.95
C SER A 503 15.48 -34.93 -14.04
N ARG A 504 14.75 -34.78 -12.93
CA ARG A 504 13.50 -34.02 -12.89
C ARG A 504 13.72 -32.54 -13.20
N ILE A 505 14.84 -31.96 -12.78
CA ILE A 505 15.23 -30.58 -13.17
C ILE A 505 15.28 -30.44 -14.69
N LYS A 506 15.94 -31.36 -15.39
CA LYS A 506 16.07 -31.30 -16.86
C LYS A 506 14.73 -31.45 -17.56
N GLU A 507 13.86 -32.33 -17.05
CA GLU A 507 12.51 -32.52 -17.58
C GLU A 507 11.66 -31.26 -17.37
N ILE A 508 11.61 -30.73 -16.14
CA ILE A 508 10.85 -29.53 -15.82
C ILE A 508 11.36 -28.34 -16.61
N GLN A 509 12.68 -28.16 -16.76
CA GLN A 509 13.24 -27.06 -17.55
C GLN A 509 12.76 -27.04 -19.00
N ARG A 510 12.44 -28.20 -19.60
CA ARG A 510 11.93 -28.30 -20.98
C ARG A 510 10.46 -27.91 -21.09
N VAL A 511 9.67 -28.14 -20.04
CA VAL A 511 8.22 -27.88 -20.03
C VAL A 511 7.83 -26.63 -19.24
N ALA A 512 8.76 -26.06 -18.47
CA ALA A 512 8.56 -24.87 -17.68
C ALA A 512 8.19 -23.70 -18.58
N ARG A 513 7.01 -23.13 -18.34
CA ARG A 513 6.51 -21.99 -19.11
C ARG A 513 7.01 -20.70 -18.46
N VAL A 514 7.65 -19.85 -19.26
CA VAL A 514 7.85 -18.44 -18.92
C VAL A 514 6.52 -17.74 -19.20
N HIS A 515 5.68 -17.64 -18.16
CA HIS A 515 4.28 -17.25 -18.33
C HIS A 515 4.08 -15.78 -18.74
N ARG A 516 5.13 -14.96 -18.67
CA ARG A 516 5.15 -13.61 -19.21
C ARG A 516 6.56 -13.30 -19.64
N ASP A 517 6.67 -12.68 -20.81
CA ASP A 517 7.87 -11.92 -21.11
C ASP A 517 8.07 -10.89 -19.96
N PRO A 518 9.16 -10.96 -19.18
CA PRO A 518 9.43 -10.02 -18.09
C PRO A 518 9.36 -8.56 -18.55
N PHE A 519 9.59 -8.33 -19.85
CA PHE A 519 9.61 -7.04 -20.49
C PHE A 519 8.24 -6.58 -21.00
N GLU A 520 7.24 -7.46 -21.13
CA GLU A 520 5.89 -7.08 -21.62
C GLU A 520 5.32 -5.83 -20.93
N PRO A 521 5.44 -5.64 -19.60
CA PRO A 521 4.89 -4.45 -18.96
C PRO A 521 5.49 -3.12 -19.43
N ILE A 522 6.73 -3.16 -19.92
CA ILE A 522 7.54 -2.01 -20.33
C ILE A 522 7.93 -2.08 -21.81
N LEU A 523 7.37 -3.02 -22.56
CA LEU A 523 7.72 -3.24 -23.96
C LEU A 523 7.56 -1.97 -24.82
N PRO A 524 6.49 -1.14 -24.66
CA PRO A 524 6.39 0.13 -25.37
C PRO A 524 7.56 1.10 -25.12
N ILE A 525 8.23 0.99 -23.98
CA ILE A 525 9.43 1.77 -23.64
C ILE A 525 10.66 1.15 -24.26
N LEU A 526 10.81 -0.17 -24.16
CA LEU A 526 11.98 -0.88 -24.67
C LEU A 526 12.03 -0.91 -26.19
N GLU A 527 10.90 -0.86 -26.88
CA GLU A 527 10.82 -0.77 -28.34
C GLU A 527 11.18 0.63 -28.85
N ALA A 528 10.96 1.67 -28.05
CA ALA A 528 11.27 3.03 -28.44
C ALA A 528 12.78 3.23 -28.78
N PRO A 529 13.12 4.21 -29.65
CA PRO A 529 14.51 4.52 -29.98
C PRO A 529 15.33 4.95 -28.76
N SER A 530 14.69 5.68 -27.83
CA SER A 530 15.30 6.14 -26.58
C SER A 530 14.49 5.65 -25.38
N PRO A 531 14.74 4.42 -24.88
CA PRO A 531 13.99 3.88 -23.74
C PRO A 531 14.03 4.76 -22.49
N VAL A 532 15.21 5.29 -22.13
CA VAL A 532 15.35 6.24 -21.02
C VAL A 532 14.61 7.55 -21.30
N GLY A 533 14.66 8.04 -22.54
CA GLY A 533 13.92 9.24 -22.96
C GLY A 533 12.41 9.09 -22.83
N GLU A 534 11.86 7.93 -23.17
CA GLU A 534 10.45 7.60 -22.96
C GLU A 534 10.11 7.48 -21.47
N TYR A 535 10.91 6.75 -20.68
CA TYR A 535 10.67 6.58 -19.25
C TYR A 535 10.73 7.91 -18.48
N ARG A 536 11.60 8.84 -18.92
CA ARG A 536 11.73 10.19 -18.38
C ARG A 536 10.42 10.99 -18.43
N LYS A 537 9.55 10.75 -19.43
CA LYS A 537 8.23 11.41 -19.54
C LYS A 537 7.35 11.18 -18.31
N ILE A 538 7.53 10.05 -17.62
CA ILE A 538 6.81 9.75 -16.37
C ILE A 538 7.19 10.75 -15.28
N ALA A 539 8.48 11.08 -15.15
CA ALA A 539 8.95 12.06 -14.18
C ALA A 539 8.44 13.47 -14.50
N GLU A 540 8.37 13.84 -15.78
CA GLU A 540 7.77 15.11 -16.23
C GLU A 540 6.28 15.18 -15.90
N GLU A 541 5.54 14.09 -16.12
CA GLU A 541 4.11 14.03 -15.76
C GLU A 541 3.90 14.16 -14.24
N ILE A 542 4.79 13.61 -13.41
CA ILE A 542 4.74 13.84 -11.95
C ILE A 542 4.84 15.32 -11.62
N LEU A 543 5.81 16.03 -12.21
CA LEU A 543 6.03 17.46 -11.94
C LEU A 543 4.89 18.32 -12.51
N ARG A 544 4.44 18.03 -13.74
CA ARG A 544 3.28 18.70 -14.38
C ARG A 544 2.01 18.57 -13.54
N ARG A 545 1.87 17.45 -12.83
CA ARG A 545 0.72 17.12 -11.98
C ARG A 545 1.02 17.30 -10.49
N MET A 546 2.12 17.96 -10.12
CA MET A 546 2.45 18.18 -8.72
C MET A 546 1.45 19.16 -8.08
N PRO A 547 0.83 18.81 -6.93
CA PRO A 547 -0.04 19.74 -6.22
C PRO A 547 0.73 20.94 -5.67
N ASP A 548 0.04 22.08 -5.51
CA ASP A 548 0.59 23.25 -4.84
C ASP A 548 1.08 22.90 -3.43
N GLU A 549 2.35 23.20 -3.15
CA GLU A 549 3.02 22.85 -1.89
C GLU A 549 2.41 23.58 -0.68
N ARG A 550 2.06 24.85 -0.82
CA ARG A 550 1.55 25.67 0.29
C ARG A 550 0.17 25.19 0.72
N ARG A 551 -0.66 24.80 -0.24
CA ARG A 551 -2.04 24.36 0.00
C ARG A 551 -2.13 22.88 0.35
N TYR A 552 -1.29 22.04 -0.26
CA TYR A 552 -1.33 20.58 -0.11
C TYR A 552 0.05 19.98 0.19
N PRO A 553 0.69 20.37 1.32
CA PRO A 553 2.08 20.04 1.60
C PRO A 553 2.37 18.55 1.58
N ARG A 554 1.45 17.73 2.11
CA ARG A 554 1.58 16.27 2.11
C ARG A 554 1.52 15.65 0.71
N ALA A 555 0.62 16.13 -0.15
CA ALA A 555 0.46 15.59 -1.49
C ALA A 555 1.60 16.05 -2.42
N ALA A 556 2.08 17.29 -2.25
CA ALA A 556 3.29 17.77 -2.89
C ALA A 556 4.52 16.96 -2.44
N ALA A 557 4.67 16.70 -1.14
CA ALA A 557 5.75 15.86 -0.62
C ALA A 557 5.73 14.43 -1.18
N GLU A 558 4.55 13.83 -1.33
CA GLU A 558 4.40 12.52 -1.99
C GLU A 558 4.79 12.56 -3.48
N ALA A 559 4.48 13.64 -4.19
CA ALA A 559 4.86 13.84 -5.59
C ALA A 559 6.38 14.02 -5.74
N VAL A 560 7.01 14.87 -4.93
CA VAL A 560 8.47 15.08 -4.94
C VAL A 560 9.22 13.79 -4.60
N ARG A 561 8.76 13.03 -3.59
CA ARG A 561 9.31 11.70 -3.31
C ARG A 561 9.21 10.78 -4.53
N SER A 562 8.06 10.77 -5.20
CA SER A 562 7.82 9.93 -6.38
C SER A 562 8.72 10.30 -7.55
N PHE A 563 8.88 11.61 -7.79
CA PHE A 563 9.80 12.15 -8.78
C PHE A 563 11.24 11.71 -8.49
N LEU A 564 11.72 11.91 -7.26
CA LEU A 564 13.08 11.53 -6.85
C LEU A 564 13.29 10.01 -6.92
N MET A 565 12.29 9.19 -6.61
CA MET A 565 12.39 7.74 -6.76
C MET A 565 12.67 7.35 -8.23
N LEU A 566 11.91 7.87 -9.19
CA LEU A 566 12.19 7.55 -10.59
C LEU A 566 13.50 8.20 -11.07
N ARG A 567 13.75 9.46 -10.70
CA ARG A 567 14.90 10.23 -11.17
C ARG A 567 16.22 9.66 -10.69
N ILE A 568 16.33 9.34 -9.40
CA ILE A 568 17.54 8.71 -8.83
C ILE A 568 17.66 7.28 -9.36
N GLY A 569 16.55 6.55 -9.51
CA GLY A 569 16.56 5.21 -10.09
C GLY A 569 17.13 5.18 -11.51
N MET A 570 16.78 6.16 -12.35
CA MET A 570 17.29 6.29 -13.73
C MET A 570 18.78 6.62 -13.78
N HIS A 571 19.32 7.28 -12.76
CA HIS A 571 20.75 7.64 -12.73
C HIS A 571 21.61 6.53 -12.14
N LEU A 572 21.14 5.90 -11.07
CA LEU A 572 21.94 4.90 -10.35
C LEU A 572 21.90 3.54 -11.04
N GLY A 573 20.75 3.15 -11.59
CA GLY A 573 20.52 1.81 -12.11
C GLY A 573 20.69 0.72 -11.06
N VAL A 574 20.70 1.04 -9.76
CA VAL A 574 20.91 0.07 -8.69
C VAL A 574 19.65 -0.74 -8.39
N ARG A 575 19.84 -1.89 -7.74
CA ARG A 575 18.77 -2.76 -7.24
C ARG A 575 17.88 -2.04 -6.23
N GLN A 576 16.61 -2.46 -6.14
CA GLN A 576 15.65 -1.80 -5.25
C GLN A 576 16.10 -1.81 -3.80
N LYS A 577 16.81 -2.87 -3.36
CA LYS A 577 17.35 -2.98 -2.00
C LYS A 577 18.29 -1.80 -1.68
N ASN A 578 19.26 -1.57 -2.55
CA ASN A 578 20.28 -0.53 -2.41
C ASN A 578 19.65 0.86 -2.39
N MET A 579 18.66 1.08 -3.26
CA MET A 579 17.94 2.34 -3.32
C MET A 579 17.03 2.57 -2.11
N ARG A 580 16.30 1.55 -1.69
CA ARG A 580 15.37 1.57 -0.54
C ARG A 580 16.11 1.81 0.78
N GLN A 581 17.28 1.21 0.94
CA GLN A 581 18.09 1.28 2.16
C GLN A 581 19.14 2.39 2.14
N LEU A 582 19.18 3.19 1.06
CA LEU A 582 20.10 4.30 0.92
C LEU A 582 19.94 5.27 2.09
N LEU A 583 21.03 5.49 2.83
CA LEU A 583 21.13 6.51 3.88
C LEU A 583 21.37 7.88 3.24
N PHE A 584 21.32 8.94 4.04
CA PHE A 584 21.66 10.27 3.56
C PHE A 584 22.39 11.09 4.61
N ARG A 585 23.14 12.09 4.13
CA ARG A 585 23.72 13.18 4.91
C ARG A 585 23.25 14.51 4.34
N ARG A 586 22.98 15.48 5.20
CA ARG A 586 22.69 16.84 4.72
C ARG A 586 23.97 17.50 4.22
N ARG A 587 23.82 18.49 3.33
CA ARG A 587 24.96 19.33 2.93
C ARG A 587 25.57 19.97 4.17
N GLY A 588 26.90 19.90 4.31
CA GLY A 588 27.65 20.36 5.47
C GLY A 588 27.78 19.35 6.62
N GLU A 589 27.09 18.21 6.59
CA GLU A 589 27.34 17.11 7.53
C GLU A 589 28.53 16.26 7.07
N PRO A 590 29.37 15.76 8.00
CA PRO A 590 30.46 14.87 7.63
C PRO A 590 29.93 13.57 7.03
N ALA A 591 30.52 13.14 5.92
CA ALA A 591 30.24 11.87 5.27
C ALA A 591 30.55 10.69 6.20
N SER A 592 29.75 9.62 6.11
CA SER A 592 30.08 8.38 6.83
C SER A 592 31.32 7.73 6.21
N THR A 593 32.11 7.04 7.04
CA THR A 593 33.25 6.27 6.55
C THR A 593 32.79 5.06 5.74
N GLU A 594 33.60 4.63 4.77
CA GLU A 594 33.28 3.45 3.96
C GLU A 594 33.15 2.20 4.83
N ARG A 595 34.01 2.04 5.86
CA ARG A 595 33.91 0.94 6.83
C ARG A 595 32.55 0.89 7.52
N TYR A 596 32.06 2.03 8.00
CA TYR A 596 30.74 2.11 8.65
C TYR A 596 29.60 1.67 7.72
N LEU A 597 29.70 2.02 6.44
CA LEU A 597 28.73 1.65 5.41
C LEU A 597 28.83 0.17 5.03
N SER A 598 30.06 -0.36 4.94
CA SER A 598 30.35 -1.78 4.66
C SER A 598 29.83 -2.69 5.76
N ASP A 599 30.04 -2.34 7.03
CA ASP A 599 29.54 -3.09 8.19
C ASP A 599 28.01 -3.22 8.17
N ARG A 600 27.32 -2.19 7.63
CA ARG A 600 25.85 -2.14 7.50
C ARG A 600 25.34 -2.66 6.17
N LYS A 601 26.22 -2.90 5.20
CA LYS A 601 25.89 -3.20 3.80
C LYS A 601 24.88 -2.22 3.20
N ARG A 602 25.09 -0.91 3.42
CA ARG A 602 24.21 0.17 2.93
C ARG A 602 25.00 1.27 2.24
N GLY A 603 24.36 1.91 1.27
CA GLY A 603 24.89 3.12 0.63
C GLY A 603 24.47 4.41 1.33
N GLU A 604 25.08 5.52 0.92
CA GLU A 604 24.80 6.86 1.41
C GLU A 604 24.74 7.87 0.25
N LEU A 605 23.69 8.72 0.25
CA LEU A 605 23.64 9.95 -0.53
C LEU A 605 24.24 11.09 0.29
N ARG A 606 25.30 11.72 -0.22
CA ARG A 606 26.08 12.73 0.49
C ARG A 606 26.54 13.84 -0.44
N TRP A 607 26.91 14.98 0.12
CA TRP A 607 27.52 16.06 -0.64
C TRP A 607 29.02 15.81 -0.80
N SER A 608 29.54 15.84 -2.04
CA SER A 608 30.96 15.82 -2.33
C SER A 608 31.47 17.27 -2.36
N GLU A 609 32.27 17.65 -1.37
CA GLU A 609 32.92 18.98 -1.37
C GLU A 609 33.94 19.12 -2.51
N ARG A 610 34.60 18.02 -2.90
CA ARG A 610 35.57 18.01 -3.99
C ARG A 610 34.94 18.26 -5.35
N ASP A 611 33.79 17.63 -5.60
CA ASP A 611 33.16 17.63 -6.92
C ASP A 611 31.94 18.58 -6.97
N HIS A 612 31.71 19.35 -5.89
CA HIS A 612 30.60 20.28 -5.69
C HIS A 612 29.23 19.71 -6.10
N GLY A 613 28.92 18.50 -5.64
CA GLY A 613 27.71 17.81 -6.07
C GLY A 613 27.21 16.70 -5.17
N TRP A 614 25.95 16.31 -5.38
CA TRP A 614 25.34 15.18 -4.68
C TRP A 614 25.91 13.88 -5.23
N GLU A 615 26.57 13.11 -4.37
CA GLU A 615 27.21 11.85 -4.66
C GLU A 615 26.49 10.70 -3.96
N VAL A 616 26.38 9.57 -4.67
CA VAL A 616 25.98 8.29 -4.08
C VAL A 616 27.20 7.39 -3.97
N LEU A 617 27.52 6.97 -2.74
CA LEU A 617 28.53 5.95 -2.47
C LEU A 617 27.86 4.70 -1.92
N ILE A 618 28.15 3.54 -2.51
CA ILE A 618 27.66 2.24 -2.05
C ILE A 618 28.85 1.27 -2.01
N PRO A 619 29.19 0.68 -0.85
CA PRO A 619 30.29 -0.28 -0.77
C PRO A 619 29.96 -1.53 -1.60
N SER A 620 30.97 -2.13 -2.22
CA SER A 620 30.81 -3.31 -3.09
C SER A 620 30.09 -4.46 -2.40
N ILE A 621 30.40 -4.70 -1.11
CA ILE A 621 29.78 -5.75 -0.28
C ILE A 621 28.27 -5.59 -0.07
N ALA A 622 27.70 -4.41 -0.35
CA ALA A 622 26.25 -4.21 -0.32
C ALA A 622 25.56 -4.77 -1.58
N PHE A 623 26.31 -5.02 -2.66
CA PHE A 623 25.78 -5.61 -3.88
C PHE A 623 25.84 -7.13 -3.84
N LYS A 624 24.81 -7.77 -4.40
CA LYS A 624 24.76 -9.22 -4.62
C LYS A 624 25.93 -9.74 -5.48
N ASN A 625 26.39 -8.91 -6.41
CA ASN A 625 27.49 -9.22 -7.33
C ASN A 625 28.80 -8.56 -6.85
N SER A 626 29.06 -8.49 -5.55
CA SER A 626 30.24 -7.83 -4.98
C SER A 626 31.57 -8.33 -5.57
N ASP A 627 31.59 -9.62 -5.92
CA ASP A 627 32.77 -10.33 -6.40
C ASP A 627 32.90 -10.29 -7.93
N SER A 628 32.01 -9.55 -8.62
CA SER A 628 32.09 -9.41 -10.07
C SER A 628 33.28 -8.53 -10.48
N SER A 629 33.74 -8.73 -11.72
CA SER A 629 34.80 -7.93 -12.33
C SER A 629 34.49 -6.43 -12.35
N TYR A 630 33.20 -6.05 -12.33
CA TYR A 630 32.78 -4.65 -12.29
C TYR A 630 33.33 -3.89 -11.09
N PHE A 631 33.26 -4.49 -9.89
CA PHE A 631 33.68 -3.80 -8.68
C PHE A 631 35.18 -3.85 -8.48
N GLY A 632 35.83 -4.99 -8.78
CA GLY A 632 37.27 -5.16 -8.52
C GLY A 632 37.66 -4.79 -7.08
N GLY A 633 36.77 -5.03 -6.12
CA GLY A 633 36.93 -4.65 -4.71
C GLY A 633 36.64 -3.18 -4.36
N LYS A 634 36.35 -2.31 -5.33
CA LYS A 634 36.08 -0.88 -5.12
C LYS A 634 34.59 -0.58 -4.90
N PRO A 635 34.23 0.46 -4.13
CA PRO A 635 32.85 0.88 -3.95
C PRO A 635 32.27 1.47 -5.25
N PHE A 636 30.95 1.37 -5.40
CA PHE A 636 30.21 2.15 -6.39
C PHE A 636 30.18 3.61 -5.96
N ARG A 637 30.57 4.50 -6.86
CA ARG A 637 30.60 5.94 -6.65
C ARG A 637 30.04 6.64 -7.88
N LEU A 638 28.98 7.41 -7.72
CA LEU A 638 28.38 8.18 -8.81
C LEU A 638 28.00 9.58 -8.33
N LEU A 639 28.54 10.60 -9.01
CA LEU A 639 28.10 11.98 -8.87
C LEU A 639 26.81 12.17 -9.69
N LEU A 640 25.75 12.63 -9.05
CA LEU A 640 24.47 12.89 -9.72
C LEU A 640 24.57 14.20 -10.49
N PRO A 641 24.19 14.26 -11.78
CA PRO A 641 24.23 15.51 -12.52
C PRO A 641 23.06 16.42 -12.10
N ASP A 642 23.33 17.71 -11.89
CA ASP A 642 22.28 18.69 -11.59
C ASP A 642 21.50 19.14 -12.84
N LEU A 643 20.84 18.16 -13.47
CA LEU A 643 20.00 18.39 -14.64
C LEU A 643 18.53 18.39 -14.23
N ALA A 644 17.80 19.41 -14.70
CA ALA A 644 16.40 19.68 -14.37
C ALA A 644 16.16 19.90 -12.87
N ASN A 645 17.01 20.73 -12.24
CA ASN A 645 16.92 21.16 -10.84
C ASN A 645 16.94 19.99 -9.84
N LEU A 646 17.71 18.94 -10.13
CA LEU A 646 17.77 17.74 -9.29
C LEU A 646 18.21 18.09 -7.87
N TYR A 647 19.23 18.95 -7.73
CA TYR A 647 19.76 19.34 -6.43
C TYR A 647 18.72 20.09 -5.61
N THR A 648 17.99 21.03 -6.22
CA THR A 648 16.88 21.74 -5.60
C THR A 648 15.78 20.78 -5.11
N PHE A 649 15.46 19.74 -5.87
CA PHE A 649 14.49 18.73 -5.44
C PHE A 649 15.02 17.86 -4.28
N ILE A 650 16.30 17.48 -4.29
CA ILE A 650 16.93 16.75 -3.17
C ILE A 650 16.91 17.61 -1.90
N ASP A 651 17.37 18.85 -2.00
CA ASP A 651 17.49 19.78 -0.87
C ASP A 651 16.11 20.09 -0.28
N SER A 652 15.13 20.44 -1.13
CA SER A 652 13.75 20.67 -0.68
C SER A 652 13.08 19.43 -0.12
N TYR A 653 13.39 18.24 -0.65
CA TYR A 653 12.89 16.99 -0.11
C TYR A 653 13.42 16.75 1.31
N LEU A 654 14.73 16.88 1.52
CA LEU A 654 15.35 16.67 2.83
C LEU A 654 14.92 17.70 3.86
N ALA A 655 14.80 18.98 3.46
CA ALA A 655 14.51 20.08 4.37
C ALA A 655 13.01 20.20 4.72
N ARG A 656 12.11 20.03 3.74
CA ARG A 656 10.68 20.38 3.87
C ARG A 656 9.75 19.19 3.70
N HIS A 657 9.90 18.41 2.63
CA HIS A 657 8.93 17.37 2.30
C HIS A 657 9.06 16.12 3.18
N ARG A 658 10.28 15.67 3.46
CA ARG A 658 10.56 14.47 4.25
C ARG A 658 10.03 14.60 5.69
N PRO A 659 10.22 15.73 6.42
CA PRO A 659 9.55 15.95 7.71
C PRO A 659 8.02 15.87 7.64
N VAL A 660 7.40 16.43 6.59
CA VAL A 660 5.95 16.34 6.38
C VAL A 660 5.48 14.90 6.19
N LEU A 661 6.26 14.05 5.52
CA LEU A 661 5.95 12.63 5.36
C LEU A 661 6.11 11.83 6.65
N LEU A 662 7.09 12.18 7.49
CA LEU A 662 7.31 11.55 8.79
C LEU A 662 6.21 11.89 9.78
N HIS A 663 5.65 13.11 9.74
CA HIS A 663 4.56 13.54 10.61
C HIS A 663 4.84 13.26 12.11
N GLY A 664 6.06 13.57 12.56
CA GLY A 664 6.50 13.34 13.94
C GLY A 664 6.88 11.89 14.27
N ALA A 665 6.81 10.94 13.33
CA ALA A 665 7.29 9.58 13.54
C ALA A 665 8.82 9.52 13.60
N ASN A 666 9.35 8.50 14.30
CA ASN A 666 10.78 8.25 14.39
C ASN A 666 11.44 8.14 13.01
N ASP A 667 12.54 8.87 12.83
CA ASP A 667 13.29 8.93 11.60
C ASP A 667 14.14 7.65 11.41
N PRO A 668 13.94 6.87 10.33
CA PRO A 668 14.72 5.68 10.07
C PRO A 668 16.12 5.94 9.49
N GLY A 669 16.47 7.19 9.16
CA GLY A 669 17.73 7.57 8.52
C GLY A 669 17.84 7.22 7.03
N THR A 670 16.86 6.49 6.46
CA THR A 670 16.81 6.20 5.02
C THR A 670 16.36 7.43 4.24
N PHE A 671 16.92 7.65 3.05
CA PHE A 671 16.59 8.78 2.19
C PHE A 671 15.09 8.78 1.85
N PHE A 672 14.56 7.66 1.34
CA PHE A 672 13.13 7.50 1.07
C PHE A 672 12.36 7.04 2.30
N VAL A 673 11.23 7.71 2.59
CA VAL A 673 10.32 7.37 3.69
C VAL A 673 8.88 7.25 3.22
N LYS A 674 8.14 6.33 3.83
CA LYS A 674 6.69 6.22 3.66
C LYS A 674 6.01 7.45 4.23
N THR A 675 4.81 7.71 3.73
CA THR A 675 3.92 8.64 4.39
C THR A 675 3.41 8.00 5.69
N ALA A 676 3.94 8.43 6.83
CA ALA A 676 3.56 7.90 8.13
C ALA A 676 2.08 8.16 8.44
N LYS A 677 1.47 7.21 9.15
CA LYS A 677 0.13 7.32 9.73
C LYS A 677 0.23 7.04 11.22
N GLU A 678 -0.76 7.44 12.00
CA GLU A 678 -0.83 7.13 13.44
C GLU A 678 -0.68 5.63 13.72
N THR A 679 -1.18 4.77 12.83
CA THR A 679 -1.08 3.31 12.95
C THR A 679 0.22 2.71 12.40
N SER A 680 1.12 3.52 11.84
CA SER A 680 2.36 3.05 11.22
C SER A 680 3.40 2.72 12.28
N SER A 681 3.91 1.49 12.28
CA SER A 681 4.98 1.09 13.20
C SER A 681 6.37 1.59 12.81
N SER A 682 6.58 1.93 11.54
CA SER A 682 7.84 2.45 11.01
C SER A 682 7.58 3.22 9.72
N ALA A 683 8.30 4.33 9.54
CA ALA A 683 8.29 5.11 8.30
C ALA A 683 9.23 4.55 7.22
N ALA A 684 10.12 3.61 7.54
CA ALA A 684 11.01 2.99 6.56
C ALA A 684 10.25 2.11 5.56
N TYR A 685 10.69 2.12 4.30
CA TYR A 685 10.20 1.18 3.30
C TYR A 685 10.78 -0.22 3.52
N ASN A 686 9.93 -1.24 3.40
CA ASN A 686 10.33 -2.64 3.19
C ASN A 686 10.20 -2.99 1.68
N GLN A 687 10.47 -4.22 1.28
CA GLN A 687 10.43 -4.63 -0.13
C GLN A 687 9.05 -4.45 -0.76
N ALA A 688 7.99 -4.95 -0.14
CA ALA A 688 6.65 -4.89 -0.71
C ALA A 688 6.10 -3.47 -0.68
N THR A 689 6.33 -2.71 0.39
CA THR A 689 5.88 -1.31 0.42
C THR A 689 6.65 -0.42 -0.54
N PHE A 690 7.94 -0.70 -0.81
CA PHE A 690 8.71 0.01 -1.83
C PHE A 690 8.25 -0.35 -3.23
N TYR A 691 8.05 -1.64 -3.51
CA TYR A 691 7.47 -2.14 -4.76
C TYR A 691 6.09 -1.54 -5.03
N GLU A 692 5.19 -1.58 -4.06
CA GLU A 692 3.85 -1.00 -4.18
C GLU A 692 3.90 0.51 -4.33
N ALA A 693 4.81 1.21 -3.66
CA ALA A 693 5.01 2.64 -3.88
C ALA A 693 5.43 2.92 -5.33
N TRP A 694 6.40 2.17 -5.87
CA TRP A 694 6.81 2.29 -7.26
C TRP A 694 5.66 2.01 -8.23
N ARG A 695 4.97 0.88 -8.03
CA ARG A 695 3.82 0.48 -8.85
C ARG A 695 2.72 1.54 -8.83
N LEU A 696 2.44 2.15 -7.68
CA LEU A 696 1.46 3.24 -7.56
C LEU A 696 1.90 4.50 -8.33
N ILE A 697 3.20 4.80 -8.38
CA ILE A 697 3.74 5.89 -9.21
C ILE A 697 3.45 5.60 -10.68
N ILE A 698 3.76 4.38 -11.15
CA ILE A 698 3.52 3.97 -12.54
C ILE A 698 2.03 3.98 -12.87
N GLN A 699 1.18 3.43 -12.00
CA GLN A 699 -0.27 3.44 -12.20
C GLN A 699 -0.80 4.87 -12.32
N ARG A 700 -0.32 5.79 -11.47
CA ARG A 700 -0.83 7.17 -11.42
C ARG A 700 -0.30 8.06 -12.55
N TYR A 701 0.98 7.96 -12.88
CA TYR A 701 1.66 8.91 -13.77
C TYR A 701 2.27 8.26 -15.02
N GLY A 702 2.54 6.96 -14.98
CA GLY A 702 3.15 6.25 -16.11
C GLY A 702 2.15 5.86 -17.17
N ILE A 703 1.09 5.17 -16.78
CA ILE A 703 0.11 4.59 -17.72
C ILE A 703 -0.79 5.68 -18.28
N TYR A 704 -0.74 5.91 -19.59
CA TYR A 704 -1.67 6.81 -20.27
C TYR A 704 -3.08 6.23 -20.27
N ASN A 705 -4.03 7.01 -19.75
CA ASN A 705 -5.44 6.67 -19.67
C ASN A 705 -6.24 7.51 -20.68
N PRO A 706 -6.79 6.87 -21.74
CA PRO A 706 -7.47 7.56 -22.84
C PRO A 706 -8.76 8.25 -22.42
N TYR A 707 -9.40 7.82 -21.32
CA TYR A 707 -10.63 8.45 -20.84
C TYR A 707 -10.39 9.72 -20.02
N THR A 708 -9.15 9.96 -19.59
CA THR A 708 -8.81 11.10 -18.71
C THR A 708 -7.71 12.01 -19.26
N ASP A 709 -7.04 11.60 -20.34
CA ASP A 709 -5.82 12.24 -20.86
C ASP A 709 -4.73 12.45 -19.80
N ARG A 710 -4.61 11.49 -18.88
CA ARG A 710 -3.60 11.48 -17.81
C ARG A 710 -2.63 10.33 -18.02
N GLY A 711 -1.40 10.52 -17.55
CA GLY A 711 -0.33 9.53 -17.68
C GLY A 711 0.54 9.77 -18.90
N ALA A 712 1.76 9.22 -18.87
CA ALA A 712 2.81 9.61 -19.80
C ALA A 712 2.92 8.73 -21.05
N ILE A 713 2.67 7.43 -20.95
CA ILE A 713 3.06 6.45 -21.98
C ILE A 713 1.88 5.54 -22.34
N LYS A 714 1.56 5.48 -23.64
CA LYS A 714 0.52 4.61 -24.20
C LYS A 714 0.98 3.14 -24.15
N GLY A 715 0.05 2.24 -23.78
CA GLY A 715 0.33 0.79 -23.71
C GLY A 715 1.19 0.34 -22.52
N LEU A 716 1.68 1.26 -21.68
CA LEU A 716 2.46 0.92 -20.49
C LEU A 716 1.59 0.15 -19.49
N LEU A 717 2.15 -0.87 -18.84
CA LEU A 717 1.45 -1.63 -17.80
C LEU A 717 2.13 -1.46 -16.42
N PRO A 718 1.40 -1.77 -15.32
CA PRO A 718 1.94 -1.64 -13.97
C PRO A 718 3.16 -2.54 -13.78
N HIS A 719 4.24 -1.98 -13.25
CA HIS A 719 5.52 -2.67 -13.09
C HIS A 719 6.31 -2.14 -11.88
N GLY A 720 7.38 -2.85 -11.51
CA GLY A 720 8.15 -2.61 -10.30
C GLY A 720 9.47 -1.85 -10.53
N PRO A 721 10.25 -1.60 -9.47
CA PRO A 721 11.51 -0.86 -9.56
C PRO A 721 12.58 -1.51 -10.45
N HIS A 722 12.65 -2.84 -10.55
CA HIS A 722 13.68 -3.50 -11.35
C HIS A 722 13.62 -3.16 -12.83
N ASN A 723 12.41 -2.89 -13.34
CA ASN A 723 12.21 -2.57 -14.74
C ASN A 723 12.93 -1.28 -15.17
N ILE A 724 13.34 -0.42 -14.25
CA ILE A 724 14.20 0.72 -14.57
C ILE A 724 15.60 0.28 -15.02
N ARG A 725 16.10 -0.83 -14.46
CA ARG A 725 17.38 -1.44 -14.84
C ARG A 725 17.28 -2.01 -16.24
N ASP A 726 16.16 -2.66 -16.56
CA ASP A 726 15.89 -3.16 -17.91
C ASP A 726 15.91 -2.01 -18.93
N VAL A 727 15.26 -0.90 -18.60
CA VAL A 727 15.23 0.31 -19.44
C VAL A 727 16.62 0.90 -19.64
N LEU A 728 17.43 0.99 -18.58
CA LEU A 728 18.79 1.51 -18.64
C LEU A 728 19.71 0.62 -19.47
N ALA A 729 19.73 -0.69 -19.18
CA ALA A 729 20.54 -1.66 -19.92
C ALA A 729 20.18 -1.64 -21.41
N THR A 730 18.88 -1.67 -21.73
CA THR A 730 18.39 -1.63 -23.12
C THR A 730 18.71 -0.31 -23.80
N HIS A 731 18.60 0.83 -23.10
CA HIS A 731 18.94 2.13 -23.67
C HIS A 731 20.42 2.22 -24.03
N ILE A 732 21.32 1.89 -23.09
CA ILE A 732 22.76 1.88 -23.36
C ILE A 732 23.10 0.88 -24.47
N LEU A 733 22.48 -0.30 -24.45
CA LEU A 733 22.70 -1.31 -25.50
C LEU A 733 22.27 -0.81 -26.88
N LYS A 734 21.13 -0.13 -27.00
CA LYS A 734 20.67 0.46 -28.27
C LYS A 734 21.55 1.60 -28.77
N GLN A 735 22.07 2.42 -27.86
CA GLN A 735 22.89 3.58 -28.22
C GLN A 735 24.34 3.20 -28.56
N THR A 736 24.88 2.15 -27.92
CA THR A 736 26.31 1.84 -27.97
C THR A 736 26.61 0.50 -28.65
N GLY A 737 25.63 -0.42 -28.71
CA GLY A 737 25.83 -1.81 -29.14
C GLY A 737 26.69 -2.65 -28.18
N SER A 738 27.18 -2.09 -27.07
CA SER A 738 28.13 -2.74 -26.16
C SER A 738 27.43 -3.37 -24.96
N PHE A 739 27.55 -4.69 -24.83
CA PHE A 739 27.10 -5.42 -23.65
C PHE A 739 27.86 -5.01 -22.38
N GLU A 740 29.13 -4.64 -22.53
CA GLU A 740 29.98 -4.21 -21.41
C GLU A 740 29.51 -2.88 -20.83
N GLN A 741 29.29 -1.87 -21.67
CA GLN A 741 28.79 -0.58 -21.22
C GLN A 741 27.39 -0.69 -20.62
N ALA A 742 26.52 -1.51 -21.21
CA ALA A 742 25.20 -1.79 -20.65
C ALA A 742 25.29 -2.51 -19.29
N SER A 743 26.28 -3.39 -19.10
CA SER A 743 26.52 -4.07 -17.82
C SER A 743 26.94 -3.10 -16.71
N TYR A 744 27.73 -2.07 -17.04
CA TYR A 744 28.16 -1.04 -16.10
C TYR A 744 27.00 -0.18 -15.60
N ALA A 745 26.02 0.11 -16.47
CA ALA A 745 24.83 0.86 -16.10
C ALA A 745 23.95 0.16 -15.04
N ILE A 746 24.06 -1.17 -14.93
CA ILE A 746 23.28 -1.97 -13.99
C ILE A 746 24.13 -2.76 -12.99
N GLN A 747 25.45 -2.56 -12.97
CA GLN A 747 26.39 -3.26 -12.08
C GLN A 747 26.26 -4.80 -12.18
N ASP A 748 26.21 -5.31 -13.41
CA ASP A 748 26.12 -6.75 -13.72
C ASP A 748 27.26 -7.18 -14.66
N THR A 749 27.27 -8.45 -15.07
CA THR A 749 28.27 -8.95 -16.05
C THR A 749 27.78 -8.83 -17.50
N PRO A 750 28.69 -8.66 -18.47
CA PRO A 750 28.33 -8.60 -19.89
C PRO A 750 27.55 -9.84 -20.37
N ASP A 751 27.92 -11.04 -19.91
CA ASP A 751 27.25 -12.29 -20.27
C ASP A 751 25.78 -12.32 -19.83
N MET A 752 25.50 -11.81 -18.63
CA MET A 752 24.14 -11.69 -18.13
C MET A 752 23.34 -10.70 -18.98
N VAL A 753 23.94 -9.58 -19.37
CA VAL A 753 23.28 -8.60 -20.24
C VAL A 753 23.00 -9.19 -21.62
N ALA A 754 23.96 -9.90 -22.23
CA ALA A 754 23.78 -10.54 -23.53
C ALA A 754 22.64 -11.55 -23.51
N LYS A 755 22.57 -12.38 -22.46
CA LYS A 755 21.50 -13.38 -22.28
C LYS A 755 20.12 -12.75 -22.12
N HIS A 756 20.01 -11.63 -21.40
CA HIS A 756 18.71 -11.04 -21.04
C HIS A 756 18.22 -9.96 -22.02
N TYR A 757 19.12 -9.16 -22.59
CA TYR A 757 18.77 -7.98 -23.41
C TYR A 757 19.23 -8.08 -24.86
N GLY A 758 19.96 -9.13 -25.25
CA GLY A 758 20.50 -9.29 -26.61
C GLY A 758 19.46 -9.17 -27.72
N ARG A 759 18.19 -9.50 -27.43
CA ARG A 759 17.08 -9.35 -28.39
C ARG A 759 16.72 -7.91 -28.76
N PHE A 760 17.14 -6.92 -27.98
CA PHE A 760 16.88 -5.50 -28.22
C PHE A 760 18.04 -4.78 -28.92
N LEU A 761 19.07 -5.54 -29.31
CA LEU A 761 20.20 -5.03 -30.06
C LEU A 761 19.70 -4.49 -31.42
N PRO A 762 20.15 -3.32 -31.87
CA PRO A 762 19.80 -2.81 -33.18
C PRO A 762 20.17 -3.82 -34.28
N GLN A 763 19.27 -4.03 -35.23
CA GLN A 763 19.47 -4.98 -36.33
C GLN A 763 20.65 -4.58 -37.23
N ASP A 764 20.94 -3.27 -37.32
CA ASP A 764 22.01 -2.73 -38.14
C ASP A 764 23.23 -2.30 -37.28
N LYS A 765 24.06 -3.29 -36.92
CA LYS A 765 25.32 -3.05 -36.20
C LYS A 765 26.31 -2.23 -37.02
N ALA A 766 26.24 -2.33 -38.35
CA ALA A 766 27.13 -1.62 -39.26
C ALA A 766 26.84 -0.11 -39.26
N ALA A 767 25.57 0.29 -39.20
CA ALA A 767 25.18 1.69 -39.06
C ALA A 767 25.66 2.33 -37.74
N LEU A 768 25.64 1.58 -36.61
CA LEU A 768 26.18 2.07 -35.35
C LEU A 768 27.71 2.28 -35.40
N ALA A 769 28.43 1.32 -35.99
CA ALA A 769 29.87 1.44 -36.20
C ALA A 769 30.20 2.62 -37.12
N ALA A 770 29.44 2.79 -38.21
CA ALA A 770 29.58 3.92 -39.13
C ALA A 770 29.33 5.26 -38.43
N GLY A 771 28.35 5.36 -37.53
CA GLY A 771 28.11 6.59 -36.75
C GLY A 771 29.27 6.96 -35.82
N ILE A 772 29.94 5.98 -35.21
CA ILE A 772 31.15 6.22 -34.40
C ILE A 772 32.31 6.69 -35.28
N LEU A 773 32.50 6.05 -36.44
CA LEU A 773 33.52 6.46 -37.42
C LEU A 773 33.25 7.87 -37.95
N ASN A 774 31.99 8.19 -38.26
CA ASN A 774 31.58 9.50 -38.76
C ASN A 774 31.83 10.63 -37.77
N LYS A 775 31.70 10.39 -36.45
CA LYS A 775 32.07 11.40 -35.43
C LYS A 775 33.54 11.82 -35.49
N VAL A 776 34.44 10.92 -35.91
CA VAL A 776 35.85 11.25 -36.12
C VAL A 776 36.01 12.16 -37.33
N TRP A 777 35.29 11.87 -38.41
CA TRP A 777 35.27 12.72 -39.61
C TRP A 777 34.61 14.08 -39.37
N GLU A 778 33.53 14.14 -38.59
CA GLU A 778 32.84 15.38 -38.20
C GLU A 778 33.70 16.25 -37.28
N ALA A 779 34.39 15.66 -36.30
CA ALA A 779 35.33 16.37 -35.43
C ALA A 779 36.54 16.92 -36.22
N ALA A 780 36.97 16.20 -37.26
CA ALA A 780 38.01 16.66 -38.18
C ALA A 780 37.52 17.74 -39.18
N SER A 781 36.21 17.89 -39.36
CA SER A 781 35.60 18.91 -40.24
C SER A 781 35.18 20.19 -39.49
N ALA A 782 35.18 20.15 -38.15
CA ALA A 782 34.87 21.27 -37.26
C ALA A 782 36.14 21.94 -36.67
N ALA A 783 37.32 21.37 -36.95
CA ALA A 783 38.63 21.95 -36.73
C ALA A 783 39.15 22.51 -38.06
#